data_AF-A0A243SEW0-F1
#
_entry.id   AF-A0A243SEW0-F1
#
_cell.length_a   1.000
_cell.length_b   1.000
_cell.length_c   1.000
_cell.angle_alpha   90.00
_cell.angle_beta   90.00
_cell.angle_gamma   90.00
#
_symmetry.space_group_name_H-M   'P 1'
#
loop_
_entity.id
_entity.type
_entity.pdbx_description
1 polymer ?
#
loop_
_entity_poly.entity_id
_entity_poly.type
_entity_poly.pdbx_seq_one_letter_code
_entity_poly.pdbx_strand_id
1 'polypeptide(L)'
;MKFFIKIVFILSLFFTFQGNAQNSLDILGLSITDPAAVAFSLRKLSSSYTGSAIQVRRSLDNATLDIGFNGDGSIDSAAILTFVGIQDGYVSIWYDQSGNNRHLIKPDLSQQPRIVSNGIFKYIGTKIAIDFSGNKGLVYSGSLNLASVTAVIRSESTNWPGYHCILDGTPRIGGILENGGTNFHSNVSPVAIWRNGISKLISSSLGPTNESMVLSITTSTDNLSQIFIGNYDGGSNGGSILQNEAIGFSTLNTVGVRQLLECNQGSYYGIPLTLCTTAILTSPSPLNRFECKGTVATPLSVEATGQNLTFQWYSNTIPSTVGGTLIADATSATFIPPTVNNGTTYYYVVVSGSLGLPAVSLISGPVTVEELGPVTINPASVTINAGDTATLTASGAITYSWSSVLYTPLDQVTTAKLAVGLRLLKSNYTGFAVRLRRASDNVEADFGFSGKNLDTAAIDSWLGVSSGYCVKLYDQSGNGNDMVAPSTSAQPLYVASGLNSKPILRFNTSQSIKNNFNFSTPYSVVYTAKQTGPSRGRVLNGSNNNWLLGWWGGSKSQAYFEGWVSQENGIPADNNAYVYSGTGNGSTSFVFENSIAKTISQNGGNGSPNGLRINESEPSDADVADIFAFDTVLSEVDRIKVELSTGNYYGIFPNIPLGLTASIDVSPTETATYYVSGFSLNGSCVVNNSVTVTVLKDPNLSSFGNVTKTFFDGSYTITPPTSQSNGSISYASSNPSVATISGSNVTITGPGTTTITATQDLTGTHFAGTITASLTVNSVTVLTRNGKISTTDSNYINKNGALQTSNSLTPFGGKTNTRSNDGLSAATAGSSALQIKTDYPSAMDGLYWIVNPNINGGSPFQIYADMTTDGGGWTLILSNNNNSGWNGTNAILRNETVPTINGQYSIISYADYLKKSASGFQYMIEATSRGRWGGIWTANQAYSFVNTNNTQTDITLNTKFDSWNYNNDGIEQIMPWYANGSQGAITTSSDPNGAWWGTLVSTNGFSPAPWMGCCGNDNPGIIWYWVR
;
A
#
# COMPACT_ATOMS: atom_id res chain seq x y z
N MET A 1 -44.30 -16.59 -24.35
CA MET A 1 -44.85 -17.72 -23.58
C MET A 1 -43.75 -18.20 -22.63
N LYS A 2 -44.01 -18.14 -21.31
CA LYS A 2 -43.23 -18.66 -20.15
C LYS A 2 -41.93 -17.91 -19.78
N PHE A 3 -41.98 -16.93 -18.87
CA PHE A 3 -41.87 -17.04 -17.39
C PHE A 3 -40.51 -17.57 -16.92
N PHE A 4 -39.64 -16.69 -16.40
CA PHE A 4 -38.94 -16.91 -15.13
C PHE A 4 -38.61 -15.57 -14.47
N ILE A 5 -39.12 -15.46 -13.25
CA ILE A 5 -39.08 -14.34 -12.31
C ILE A 5 -37.65 -14.20 -11.76
N LYS A 6 -37.04 -13.02 -11.87
CA LYS A 6 -35.90 -12.63 -11.02
C LYS A 6 -36.41 -11.68 -9.93
N ILE A 7 -36.40 -12.23 -8.74
CA ILE A 7 -36.71 -11.61 -7.45
C ILE A 7 -35.82 -10.38 -7.27
N VAL A 8 -36.42 -9.20 -7.31
CA VAL A 8 -35.83 -7.99 -6.72
C VAL A 8 -36.33 -7.96 -5.28
N PHE A 9 -35.43 -8.19 -4.32
CA PHE A 9 -35.70 -7.95 -2.90
C PHE A 9 -35.83 -6.44 -2.70
N ILE A 10 -37.03 -5.89 -2.89
CA ILE A 10 -37.39 -4.57 -2.38
C ILE A 10 -37.71 -4.79 -0.90
N LEU A 11 -36.74 -4.48 -0.03
CA LEU A 11 -37.00 -4.29 1.38
C LEU A 11 -37.74 -2.96 1.52
N SER A 12 -39.06 -2.97 1.31
CA SER A 12 -39.93 -1.85 1.62
C SER A 12 -40.07 -1.74 3.14
N LEU A 13 -39.07 -1.13 3.78
CA LEU A 13 -39.24 -0.51 5.08
C LEU A 13 -40.23 0.65 4.90
N PHE A 14 -41.50 0.37 5.17
CA PHE A 14 -42.46 1.40 5.54
C PHE A 14 -42.01 2.01 6.88
N PHE A 15 -41.06 2.93 6.85
CA PHE A 15 -40.98 3.95 7.90
C PHE A 15 -42.10 4.94 7.62
N THR A 16 -43.21 4.79 8.33
CA THR A 16 -44.19 5.86 8.47
C THR A 16 -43.48 7.03 9.15
N PHE A 17 -42.98 7.99 8.38
CA PHE A 17 -42.45 9.26 8.86
C PHE A 17 -43.60 10.13 9.40
N GLN A 18 -44.08 9.81 10.61
CA GLN A 18 -44.84 10.74 11.45
C GLN A 18 -43.94 11.50 12.45
N GLY A 19 -42.60 11.38 12.33
CA GLY A 19 -41.64 11.71 13.37
C GLY A 19 -41.38 13.19 13.67
N ASN A 20 -41.76 14.14 12.82
CA ASN A 20 -41.44 15.56 13.05
C ASN A 20 -42.29 16.24 14.13
N ALA A 21 -43.40 15.62 14.57
CA ALA A 21 -44.16 16.13 15.70
C ALA A 21 -43.64 15.62 17.05
N GLN A 22 -42.72 14.65 17.10
CA GLN A 22 -42.32 13.97 18.34
C GLN A 22 -40.99 14.52 18.90
N ASN A 23 -39.98 14.78 18.05
CA ASN A 23 -38.61 15.05 18.50
C ASN A 23 -38.27 16.55 18.64
N SER A 24 -38.92 17.25 19.59
CA SER A 24 -38.73 18.71 19.75
C SER A 24 -37.28 19.15 20.00
N LEU A 25 -36.45 18.33 20.65
CA LEU A 25 -35.04 18.65 20.91
C LEU A 25 -34.19 18.51 19.63
N ASP A 26 -34.44 17.47 18.83
CA ASP A 26 -33.73 17.25 17.55
C ASP A 26 -34.03 18.39 16.56
N ILE A 27 -35.27 18.89 16.54
CA ILE A 27 -35.72 20.00 15.67
C ILE A 27 -35.02 21.31 16.02
N LEU A 28 -34.65 21.50 17.29
CA LEU A 28 -33.89 22.67 17.74
C LEU A 28 -32.38 22.52 17.54
N GLY A 29 -31.92 21.39 17.01
CA GLY A 29 -30.49 21.06 16.89
C GLY A 29 -29.82 20.83 18.25
N LEU A 30 -30.60 20.64 19.32
CA LEU A 30 -30.08 20.39 20.65
C LEU A 30 -29.60 18.95 20.75
N SER A 31 -28.34 18.77 21.12
CA SER A 31 -27.72 17.46 21.31
C SER A 31 -27.26 17.31 22.75
N ILE A 32 -26.67 16.16 23.09
CA ILE A 32 -26.04 15.96 24.41
C ILE A 32 -24.93 16.98 24.72
N THR A 33 -24.40 17.71 23.73
CA THR A 33 -23.35 18.73 23.92
C THR A 33 -23.88 20.15 24.08
N ASP A 34 -25.15 20.40 23.78
CA ASP A 34 -25.85 21.67 24.07
C ASP A 34 -27.30 21.35 24.49
N PRO A 35 -27.49 20.72 25.67
CA PRO A 35 -28.78 20.16 26.04
C PRO A 35 -29.71 21.23 26.61
N ALA A 36 -31.02 20.98 26.53
CA ALA A 36 -31.96 21.60 27.45
C ALA A 36 -31.49 21.37 28.90
N ALA A 37 -31.71 22.33 29.79
CA ALA A 37 -31.33 22.20 31.20
C ALA A 37 -32.09 21.05 31.87
N VAL A 38 -33.37 20.89 31.52
CA VAL A 38 -34.24 19.75 31.86
C VAL A 38 -35.30 19.55 30.78
N ALA A 39 -35.72 18.30 30.53
CA ALA A 39 -36.80 18.01 29.59
C ALA A 39 -37.67 16.84 30.07
N PHE A 40 -38.89 17.13 30.50
CA PHE A 40 -39.85 16.13 30.97
C PHE A 40 -41.02 16.05 30.00
N SER A 41 -41.31 14.87 29.46
CA SER A 41 -42.46 14.64 28.58
C SER A 41 -42.93 13.19 28.63
N LEU A 42 -44.19 12.95 28.25
CA LEU A 42 -44.71 11.61 27.96
C LEU A 42 -44.48 11.19 26.50
N ARG A 43 -44.06 12.10 25.61
CA ARG A 43 -43.52 11.73 24.28
C ARG A 43 -42.00 11.74 24.28
N LYS A 44 -41.42 11.02 23.32
CA LYS A 44 -39.98 10.99 23.10
C LYS A 44 -39.52 12.30 22.45
N LEU A 45 -38.71 13.09 23.14
CA LEU A 45 -38.30 14.43 22.70
C LEU A 45 -37.02 14.48 21.87
N SER A 46 -36.20 13.44 21.91
CA SER A 46 -35.01 13.27 21.06
C SER A 46 -34.91 11.83 20.59
N SER A 47 -34.59 11.64 19.30
CA SER A 47 -34.30 10.34 18.72
C SER A 47 -33.13 9.62 19.41
N SER A 48 -32.18 10.39 19.96
CA SER A 48 -31.01 9.88 20.68
C SER A 48 -31.32 9.38 22.10
N TYR A 49 -32.46 9.76 22.69
CA TYR A 49 -32.84 9.31 24.03
C TYR A 49 -33.22 7.83 24.03
N THR A 50 -32.65 7.04 24.94
CA THR A 50 -32.87 5.58 25.02
C THR A 50 -33.51 5.13 26.33
N GLY A 51 -33.78 6.06 27.25
CA GLY A 51 -34.38 5.77 28.55
C GLY A 51 -35.91 5.67 28.54
N SER A 52 -36.48 5.37 29.70
CA SER A 52 -37.93 5.35 29.94
C SER A 52 -38.51 6.77 30.04
N ALA A 53 -39.83 6.90 29.90
CA ALA A 53 -40.54 8.17 30.07
C ALA A 53 -40.86 8.44 31.54
N ILE A 54 -41.45 7.45 32.21
CA ILE A 54 -41.88 7.53 33.61
C ILE A 54 -41.69 6.19 34.32
N GLN A 55 -41.61 6.21 35.65
CA GLN A 55 -41.83 5.04 36.48
C GLN A 55 -43.22 5.08 37.09
N VAL A 56 -44.00 4.01 36.93
CA VAL A 56 -45.35 3.88 37.44
C VAL A 56 -45.37 2.92 38.61
N ARG A 57 -45.97 3.33 39.73
CA ARG A 57 -46.33 2.49 40.87
C ARG A 57 -47.81 2.11 40.81
N ARG A 58 -48.11 0.82 40.90
CA ARG A 58 -49.51 0.36 41.01
C ARG A 58 -50.00 0.38 42.45
N SER A 59 -51.26 0.76 42.66
CA SER A 59 -51.85 0.89 44.00
C SER A 59 -52.05 -0.43 44.75
N LEU A 60 -52.18 -1.56 44.04
CA LEU A 60 -52.49 -2.86 44.65
C LEU A 60 -51.48 -3.28 45.71
N ASP A 61 -50.20 -3.14 45.38
CA ASP A 61 -49.10 -3.74 46.13
C ASP A 61 -47.84 -2.87 46.14
N ASN A 62 -47.93 -1.64 45.61
CA ASN A 62 -46.82 -0.70 45.46
C ASN A 62 -45.68 -1.17 44.56
N ALA A 63 -45.87 -2.22 43.73
CA ALA A 63 -44.89 -2.57 42.73
C ALA A 63 -44.70 -1.42 41.72
N THR A 64 -43.49 -1.29 41.18
CA THR A 64 -43.11 -0.26 40.21
C THR A 64 -42.69 -0.86 38.88
N LEU A 65 -42.96 -0.16 37.78
CA LEU A 65 -42.50 -0.50 36.43
C LEU A 65 -42.09 0.77 35.68
N ASP A 66 -40.94 0.73 35.01
CA ASP A 66 -40.52 1.78 34.09
C ASP A 66 -41.25 1.62 32.75
N ILE A 67 -41.83 2.71 32.26
CA ILE A 67 -42.64 2.75 31.05
C ILE A 67 -41.90 3.58 30.00
N GLY A 68 -41.65 2.97 28.85
CA GLY A 68 -40.99 3.59 27.71
C GLY A 68 -41.96 4.14 26.65
N PHE A 69 -41.46 4.26 25.43
CA PHE A 69 -42.20 4.78 24.29
C PHE A 69 -42.47 3.68 23.26
N ASN A 70 -43.57 3.82 22.52
CA ASN A 70 -43.84 3.07 21.30
C ASN A 70 -42.88 3.47 20.17
N GLY A 71 -42.86 2.70 19.08
CA GLY A 71 -42.03 2.99 17.91
C GLY A 71 -42.32 4.34 17.22
N ASP A 72 -43.50 4.93 17.48
CA ASP A 72 -43.86 6.27 17.00
C ASP A 72 -43.44 7.41 17.95
N GLY A 73 -42.82 7.09 19.09
CA GLY A 73 -42.39 8.04 20.13
C GLY A 73 -43.45 8.36 21.20
N SER A 74 -44.68 7.87 21.08
CA SER A 74 -45.72 8.07 22.10
C SER A 74 -45.52 7.19 23.34
N ILE A 75 -46.04 7.59 24.51
CA ILE A 75 -46.02 6.75 25.73
C ILE A 75 -46.64 5.37 25.47
N ASP A 76 -46.00 4.31 25.97
CA ASP A 76 -46.54 2.94 25.90
C ASP A 76 -47.72 2.76 26.87
N SER A 77 -48.89 3.24 26.44
CA SER A 77 -50.13 3.15 27.20
C SER A 77 -50.62 1.72 27.42
N ALA A 78 -50.25 0.78 26.54
CA ALA A 78 -50.59 -0.63 26.67
C ALA A 78 -49.80 -1.27 27.82
N ALA A 79 -48.51 -0.95 27.94
CA ALA A 79 -47.69 -1.38 29.08
C ALA A 79 -48.23 -0.83 30.41
N ILE A 80 -48.66 0.44 30.45
CA ILE A 80 -49.26 1.03 31.66
C ILE A 80 -50.52 0.26 32.08
N LEU A 81 -51.48 0.05 31.16
CA LEU A 81 -52.72 -0.63 31.48
C LEU A 81 -52.52 -2.12 31.81
N THR A 82 -51.57 -2.78 31.16
CA THR A 82 -51.21 -4.18 31.48
C THR A 82 -50.65 -4.28 32.89
N PHE A 83 -49.84 -3.32 33.30
CA PHE A 83 -49.20 -3.31 34.62
C PHE A 83 -50.13 -2.91 35.76
N VAL A 84 -50.92 -1.84 35.56
CA VAL A 84 -51.81 -1.26 36.58
C VAL A 84 -53.18 -1.95 36.62
N GLY A 85 -53.66 -2.44 35.48
CA GLY A 85 -55.00 -3.00 35.33
C GLY A 85 -56.10 -1.96 35.57
N ILE A 86 -57.13 -2.35 36.32
CA ILE A 86 -58.28 -1.49 36.66
C ILE A 86 -58.06 -0.59 37.88
N GLN A 87 -56.87 -0.60 38.47
CA GLN A 87 -56.58 0.13 39.69
C GLN A 87 -55.96 1.52 39.40
N ASP A 88 -55.59 2.25 40.45
CA ASP A 88 -54.87 3.51 40.30
C ASP A 88 -53.38 3.26 40.04
N GLY A 89 -52.82 4.02 39.10
CA GLY A 89 -51.40 4.08 38.78
C GLY A 89 -50.83 5.44 39.10
N TYR A 90 -49.74 5.47 39.85
CA TYR A 90 -49.08 6.67 40.35
C TYR A 90 -47.70 6.84 39.71
N VAL A 91 -47.29 8.05 39.35
CA VAL A 91 -45.94 8.31 38.83
C VAL A 91 -44.98 8.55 39.99
N SER A 92 -44.00 7.67 40.16
CA SER A 92 -42.94 7.81 41.18
C SER A 92 -41.73 8.58 40.66
N ILE A 93 -41.42 8.43 39.36
CA ILE A 93 -40.32 9.11 38.68
C ILE A 93 -40.80 9.61 37.33
N TRP A 94 -40.45 10.85 36.98
CA TRP A 94 -40.51 11.35 35.62
C TRP A 94 -39.09 11.58 35.12
N TYR A 95 -38.69 10.76 34.15
CA TYR A 95 -37.33 10.75 33.65
C TYR A 95 -37.03 11.99 32.80
N ASP A 96 -35.79 12.43 32.89
CA ASP A 96 -35.26 13.61 32.20
C ASP A 96 -34.69 13.18 30.85
N GLN A 97 -35.27 13.72 29.79
CA GLN A 97 -34.91 13.41 28.41
C GLN A 97 -33.85 14.35 27.85
N SER A 98 -33.34 15.31 28.64
CA SER A 98 -32.37 16.29 28.16
C SER A 98 -30.94 15.75 28.06
N GLY A 99 -30.66 14.59 28.65
CA GLY A 99 -29.32 14.01 28.76
C GLY A 99 -28.57 14.39 30.05
N ASN A 100 -29.16 15.22 30.93
CA ASN A 100 -28.53 15.66 32.19
C ASN A 100 -28.83 14.76 33.39
N ASN A 101 -29.66 13.72 33.22
CA ASN A 101 -30.09 12.79 34.29
C ASN A 101 -30.73 13.49 35.51
N ARG A 102 -31.45 14.60 35.31
CA ARG A 102 -32.11 15.38 36.37
C ARG A 102 -33.56 14.95 36.59
N HIS A 103 -33.76 13.69 36.92
CA HIS A 103 -35.09 13.09 37.05
C HIS A 103 -35.92 13.70 38.18
N LEU A 104 -37.22 13.93 37.96
CA LEU A 104 -38.14 14.33 39.02
C LEU A 104 -38.64 13.10 39.76
N ILE A 105 -38.48 13.06 41.08
CA ILE A 105 -38.76 11.90 41.92
C ILE A 105 -39.73 12.31 43.02
N LYS A 106 -40.67 11.43 43.39
CA LYS A 106 -41.46 11.58 44.61
C LYS A 106 -41.53 10.27 45.39
N PRO A 107 -40.77 10.13 46.49
CA PRO A 107 -40.80 8.91 47.31
C PRO A 107 -42.08 8.80 48.15
N ASP A 108 -42.70 9.93 48.51
CA ASP A 108 -43.91 9.96 49.35
C ASP A 108 -45.14 9.47 48.59
N LEU A 109 -45.60 8.27 48.91
CA LEU A 109 -46.68 7.58 48.19
C LEU A 109 -47.98 8.39 48.13
N SER A 110 -48.30 9.16 49.17
CA SER A 110 -49.52 9.98 49.26
C SER A 110 -49.45 11.25 48.39
N GLN A 111 -48.27 11.60 47.89
CA GLN A 111 -48.01 12.82 47.12
C GLN A 111 -47.58 12.54 45.66
N GLN A 112 -47.49 11.29 45.25
CA GLN A 112 -47.23 10.93 43.86
C GLN A 112 -48.45 11.25 42.97
N PRO A 113 -48.25 11.88 41.79
CA PRO A 113 -49.35 12.18 40.87
C PRO A 113 -49.87 10.92 40.19
N ARG A 114 -51.07 10.98 39.62
CA ARG A 114 -51.74 9.84 38.98
C ARG A 114 -51.54 9.88 37.47
N ILE A 115 -51.30 8.72 36.87
CA ILE A 115 -51.37 8.52 35.42
C ILE A 115 -52.60 7.72 35.01
N VAL A 116 -53.10 6.85 35.88
CA VAL A 116 -54.33 6.06 35.70
C VAL A 116 -55.20 6.22 36.94
N SER A 117 -56.49 6.50 36.73
CA SER A 117 -57.51 6.52 37.78
C SER A 117 -58.59 5.48 37.47
N ASN A 118 -58.71 4.44 38.30
CA ASN A 118 -59.64 3.33 38.07
C ASN A 118 -59.61 2.76 36.64
N GLY A 119 -58.40 2.52 36.10
CA GLY A 119 -58.21 2.00 34.74
C GLY A 119 -58.41 3.01 33.59
N ILE A 120 -58.62 4.30 33.88
CA ILE A 120 -58.87 5.34 32.87
C ILE A 120 -57.74 6.38 32.86
N PHE A 121 -57.32 6.80 31.66
CA PHE A 121 -56.38 7.90 31.44
C PHE A 121 -57.10 9.27 31.36
N LYS A 122 -56.37 10.33 31.68
CA LYS A 122 -56.77 11.72 31.39
C LYS A 122 -55.96 12.30 30.25
N TYR A 123 -56.45 13.36 29.62
CA TYR A 123 -55.91 13.85 28.35
C TYR A 123 -55.74 15.37 28.27
N ILE A 124 -54.66 15.80 27.62
CA ILE A 124 -54.52 17.13 27.02
C ILE A 124 -54.68 16.95 25.51
N GLY A 125 -55.73 17.55 24.94
CA GLY A 125 -56.14 17.23 23.58
C GLY A 125 -56.49 15.74 23.47
N THR A 126 -55.78 15.00 22.62
CA THR A 126 -55.90 13.54 22.47
C THR A 126 -54.77 12.76 23.13
N LYS A 127 -53.87 13.42 23.88
CA LYS A 127 -52.65 12.82 24.44
C LYS A 127 -52.78 12.60 25.95
N ILE A 128 -52.42 11.40 26.42
CA ILE A 128 -52.47 10.99 27.83
C ILE A 128 -51.65 11.97 28.68
N ALA A 129 -52.16 12.41 29.83
CA ALA A 129 -51.50 13.39 30.71
C ALA A 129 -51.41 12.91 32.16
N ILE A 130 -50.44 13.45 32.90
CA ILE A 130 -50.26 13.20 34.34
C ILE A 130 -51.19 14.13 35.11
N ASP A 131 -51.94 13.56 36.05
CA ASP A 131 -52.86 14.25 36.94
C ASP A 131 -52.20 14.58 38.28
N PHE A 132 -52.02 15.88 38.54
CA PHE A 132 -51.43 16.39 39.76
C PHE A 132 -52.46 16.81 40.83
N SER A 133 -53.74 16.47 40.67
CA SER A 133 -54.81 16.87 41.59
C SER A 133 -54.63 16.36 43.03
N GLY A 134 -54.94 17.21 44.01
CA GLY A 134 -54.98 16.81 45.42
C GLY A 134 -53.59 16.72 46.06
N ASN A 135 -52.81 17.79 45.92
CA ASN A 135 -51.47 17.95 46.51
C ASN A 135 -50.44 16.92 46.01
N LYS A 136 -50.47 16.65 44.71
CA LYS A 136 -49.48 15.76 44.09
C LYS A 136 -48.40 16.55 43.38
N GLY A 137 -47.19 16.01 43.36
CA GLY A 137 -46.05 16.63 42.70
C GLY A 137 -44.84 15.72 42.59
N LEU A 138 -43.88 16.15 41.79
CA LEU A 138 -42.58 15.51 41.61
C LEU A 138 -41.49 16.57 41.81
N VAL A 139 -40.35 16.17 42.36
CA VAL A 139 -39.25 17.09 42.72
C VAL A 139 -37.90 16.57 42.28
N TYR A 140 -37.04 17.44 41.78
CA TYR A 140 -35.61 17.19 41.67
C TYR A 140 -34.89 18.11 42.65
N SER A 141 -33.94 17.54 43.42
CA SER A 141 -33.12 18.29 44.37
C SER A 141 -31.68 18.33 43.88
N GLY A 142 -31.20 19.53 43.57
CA GLY A 142 -29.88 19.77 43.02
C GLY A 142 -29.78 21.14 42.37
N SER A 143 -28.57 21.69 42.32
CA SER A 143 -28.32 23.00 41.72
C SER A 143 -28.60 23.00 40.22
N LEU A 144 -29.34 24.00 39.74
CA LEU A 144 -29.74 24.13 38.34
C LEU A 144 -29.90 25.61 37.96
N ASN A 145 -29.48 25.98 36.75
CA ASN A 145 -29.84 27.26 36.14
C ASN A 145 -31.01 27.09 35.17
N LEU A 146 -32.04 27.94 35.29
CA LEU A 146 -33.25 27.91 34.48
C LEU A 146 -33.71 29.33 34.14
N ALA A 147 -33.37 29.81 32.94
CA ALA A 147 -33.68 31.15 32.46
C ALA A 147 -34.98 31.22 31.62
N SER A 148 -35.37 30.12 30.97
CA SER A 148 -36.63 30.05 30.25
C SER A 148 -37.26 28.65 30.29
N VAL A 149 -38.59 28.61 30.29
CA VAL A 149 -39.40 27.39 30.42
C VAL A 149 -40.54 27.42 29.43
N THR A 150 -40.84 26.29 28.79
CA THR A 150 -42.09 26.07 28.07
C THR A 150 -42.75 24.78 28.54
N ALA A 151 -44.05 24.82 28.83
CA ALA A 151 -44.82 23.69 29.33
C ALA A 151 -46.22 23.57 28.71
N VAL A 152 -46.76 22.36 28.77
CA VAL A 152 -48.09 22.01 28.26
C VAL A 152 -48.99 21.54 29.39
N ILE A 153 -50.06 22.28 29.61
CA ILE A 153 -50.97 22.10 30.74
C ILE A 153 -52.44 22.22 30.36
N ARG A 154 -53.31 21.66 31.20
CA ARG A 154 -54.77 21.84 31.14
C ARG A 154 -55.37 21.81 32.55
N SER A 155 -56.13 22.84 32.89
CA SER A 155 -56.97 22.82 34.11
C SER A 155 -58.13 21.83 33.95
N GLU A 156 -58.48 21.10 35.00
CA GLU A 156 -59.66 20.23 35.01
C GLU A 156 -60.91 20.91 35.56
N SER A 157 -60.77 22.13 36.04
CA SER A 157 -61.84 22.91 36.63
C SER A 157 -61.91 24.28 35.95
N THR A 158 -63.03 24.97 36.12
CA THR A 158 -63.20 26.38 35.76
C THR A 158 -62.82 27.33 36.90
N ASN A 159 -62.31 26.79 38.02
CA ASN A 159 -61.75 27.47 39.19
C ASN A 159 -60.56 26.65 39.75
N TRP A 160 -59.45 27.27 40.17
CA TRP A 160 -58.30 26.54 40.73
C TRP A 160 -58.57 26.18 42.20
N PRO A 161 -58.75 24.89 42.57
CA PRO A 161 -59.03 24.49 43.94
C PRO A 161 -57.79 24.52 44.87
N GLY A 162 -56.60 24.68 44.29
CA GLY A 162 -55.32 24.71 44.98
C GLY A 162 -54.19 25.18 44.07
N TYR A 163 -53.03 25.46 44.67
CA TYR A 163 -51.85 26.02 44.00
C TYR A 163 -51.23 25.06 42.98
N HIS A 164 -50.69 25.57 41.87
CA HIS A 164 -49.98 24.73 40.90
C HIS A 164 -48.77 25.44 40.29
N CYS A 165 -47.76 24.65 39.94
CA CYS A 165 -46.57 25.08 39.22
C CYS A 165 -46.29 24.15 38.03
N ILE A 166 -45.99 24.75 36.88
CA ILE A 166 -45.58 23.97 35.70
C ILE A 166 -44.25 23.28 35.96
N LEU A 167 -43.22 24.08 36.18
CA LEU A 167 -41.84 23.78 36.47
C LEU A 167 -41.39 25.05 37.19
N ASP A 168 -41.35 24.99 38.51
CA ASP A 168 -40.92 26.10 39.37
C ASP A 168 -39.80 25.60 40.29
N GLY A 169 -39.22 26.45 41.13
CA GLY A 169 -38.07 26.07 41.93
C GLY A 169 -37.91 26.82 43.24
N THR A 170 -36.79 26.55 43.91
CA THR A 170 -36.38 27.21 45.14
C THR A 170 -35.02 27.87 44.95
N PRO A 171 -34.91 29.22 44.91
CA PRO A 171 -36.00 30.21 44.98
C PRO A 171 -36.96 30.18 43.78
N ARG A 172 -38.15 30.78 43.91
CA ARG A 172 -39.20 30.73 42.88
C ARG A 172 -38.82 31.46 41.60
N ILE A 173 -39.18 30.89 40.46
CA ILE A 173 -38.90 31.43 39.11
C ILE A 173 -40.04 32.23 38.50
N GLY A 174 -41.13 32.40 39.23
CA GLY A 174 -42.32 33.11 38.77
C GLY A 174 -43.61 32.34 38.99
N GLY A 175 -43.77 31.66 40.14
CA GLY A 175 -44.81 30.66 40.42
C GLY A 175 -46.20 31.00 39.86
N ILE A 176 -46.68 30.14 38.95
CA ILE A 176 -47.60 30.56 37.90
C ILE A 176 -49.08 30.63 38.32
N LEU A 177 -49.56 29.82 39.27
CA LEU A 177 -51.01 29.74 39.55
C LEU A 177 -51.34 29.67 41.05
N GLU A 178 -51.91 30.76 41.57
CA GLU A 178 -52.52 30.84 42.90
C GLU A 178 -53.96 30.28 42.94
N ASN A 179 -54.32 29.73 44.10
CA ASN A 179 -55.69 29.33 44.44
C ASN A 179 -56.69 30.50 44.21
N GLY A 180 -57.82 30.25 43.54
CA GLY A 180 -58.81 31.30 43.25
C GLY A 180 -58.53 32.16 42.00
N GLY A 181 -57.40 31.95 41.30
CA GLY A 181 -57.23 32.34 39.90
C GLY A 181 -56.91 33.81 39.60
N THR A 182 -56.31 34.55 40.54
CA THR A 182 -56.12 35.99 40.36
C THR A 182 -54.68 36.52 40.35
N ASN A 183 -53.62 35.80 40.79
CA ASN A 183 -52.23 36.30 40.75
C ASN A 183 -51.14 35.20 40.68
N PHE A 184 -49.89 35.62 40.43
CA PHE A 184 -48.67 34.83 40.64
C PHE A 184 -48.37 34.71 42.15
N HIS A 185 -47.93 33.53 42.60
CA HIS A 185 -47.79 33.23 44.03
C HIS A 185 -46.74 34.11 44.73
N SER A 186 -47.06 34.62 45.93
CA SER A 186 -46.17 35.47 46.75
C SER A 186 -45.62 36.72 46.04
N ASN A 187 -46.32 37.25 45.02
CA ASN A 187 -45.84 38.37 44.19
C ASN A 187 -44.52 38.11 43.44
N VAL A 188 -44.15 36.85 43.21
CA VAL A 188 -42.99 36.51 42.37
C VAL A 188 -43.47 36.26 40.94
N SER A 189 -43.38 37.28 40.09
CA SER A 189 -43.78 37.21 38.69
C SER A 189 -42.61 36.84 37.77
N PRO A 190 -42.81 36.04 36.71
CA PRO A 190 -41.81 35.86 35.66
C PRO A 190 -41.51 37.20 34.98
N VAL A 191 -40.34 37.33 34.33
CA VAL A 191 -39.97 38.53 33.57
C VAL A 191 -40.87 38.71 32.34
N ALA A 192 -41.28 37.62 31.71
CA ALA A 192 -42.20 37.61 30.58
C ALA A 192 -42.99 36.30 30.52
N ILE A 193 -44.17 36.33 29.90
CA ILE A 193 -45.03 35.17 29.77
C ILE A 193 -45.81 35.16 28.46
N TRP A 194 -45.98 33.98 27.87
CA TRP A 194 -46.75 33.73 26.65
C TRP A 194 -47.74 32.60 26.88
N ARG A 195 -49.00 32.82 26.48
CA ARG A 195 -50.05 31.79 26.43
C ARG A 195 -50.40 31.53 24.97
N ASN A 196 -50.26 30.29 24.54
CA ASN A 196 -50.54 29.86 23.16
C ASN A 196 -49.82 30.76 22.12
N GLY A 197 -48.54 31.03 22.36
CA GLY A 197 -47.69 31.89 21.53
C GLY A 197 -47.93 33.39 21.67
N ILE A 198 -49.02 33.82 22.31
CA ILE A 198 -49.36 35.23 22.48
C ILE A 198 -48.81 35.75 23.81
N SER A 199 -48.00 36.82 23.73
CA SER A 199 -47.46 37.50 24.91
C SER A 199 -48.58 38.04 25.81
N LYS A 200 -48.42 37.90 27.13
CA LYS A 200 -49.36 38.40 28.14
C LYS A 200 -48.64 39.33 29.11
N LEU A 201 -49.37 40.30 29.66
CA LEU A 201 -48.86 41.08 30.79
C LEU A 201 -48.68 40.16 32.00
N ILE A 202 -47.63 40.36 32.79
CA ILE A 202 -47.32 39.56 33.99
C ILE A 202 -48.34 39.74 35.14
N SER A 203 -49.32 40.63 34.98
CA SER A 203 -50.48 40.80 35.86
C SER A 203 -51.76 40.17 35.30
N SER A 204 -51.70 39.54 34.12
CA SER A 204 -52.87 38.91 33.48
C SER A 204 -53.22 37.61 34.18
N SER A 205 -54.49 37.42 34.53
CA SER A 205 -54.96 36.10 34.95
C SER A 205 -54.82 35.10 33.80
N LEU A 206 -54.17 33.97 34.07
CA LEU A 206 -54.17 32.77 33.22
C LEU A 206 -55.38 31.86 33.51
N GLY A 207 -56.46 32.44 34.05
CA GLY A 207 -57.57 31.79 34.74
C GLY A 207 -58.00 30.42 34.18
N PRO A 208 -58.53 29.54 35.04
CA PRO A 208 -58.84 28.16 34.68
C PRO A 208 -59.94 28.13 33.61
N THR A 209 -59.58 27.79 32.37
CA THR A 209 -60.53 27.74 31.23
C THR A 209 -61.00 26.33 30.89
N ASN A 210 -60.55 25.30 31.61
CA ASN A 210 -60.69 23.89 31.19
C ASN A 210 -60.20 23.66 29.73
N GLU A 211 -59.21 24.44 29.29
CA GLU A 211 -58.60 24.32 27.97
C GLU A 211 -57.12 23.97 28.09
N SER A 212 -56.66 23.19 27.13
CA SER A 212 -55.23 22.93 26.92
C SER A 212 -54.52 24.22 26.50
N MET A 213 -53.34 24.46 27.06
CA MET A 213 -52.51 25.60 26.66
C MET A 213 -51.02 25.25 26.66
N VAL A 214 -50.30 25.92 25.77
CA VAL A 214 -48.84 26.02 25.82
C VAL A 214 -48.48 27.30 26.55
N LEU A 215 -47.66 27.18 27.59
CA LEU A 215 -47.22 28.30 28.40
C LEU A 215 -45.70 28.42 28.35
N SER A 216 -45.20 29.60 27.96
CA SER A 216 -43.77 29.92 28.04
C SER A 216 -43.53 31.04 29.03
N ILE A 217 -42.44 30.97 29.81
CA ILE A 217 -41.99 32.06 30.68
C ILE A 217 -40.50 32.34 30.53
N THR A 218 -40.13 33.60 30.78
CA THR A 218 -38.78 33.99 31.19
C THR A 218 -38.78 34.10 32.70
N THR A 219 -37.85 33.40 33.37
CA THR A 219 -37.87 33.24 34.81
C THR A 219 -37.46 34.52 35.56
N SER A 220 -37.94 34.69 36.79
CA SER A 220 -37.57 35.83 37.67
C SER A 220 -36.19 35.68 38.31
N THR A 221 -35.71 34.45 38.41
CA THR A 221 -34.38 34.05 38.84
C THR A 221 -34.03 32.76 38.10
N ASP A 222 -32.76 32.53 37.84
CA ASP A 222 -32.28 31.34 37.14
C ASP A 222 -31.61 30.33 38.06
N ASN A 223 -31.00 30.73 39.17
CA ASN A 223 -30.26 29.82 40.05
C ASN A 223 -31.15 29.13 41.11
N LEU A 224 -31.37 27.83 40.94
CA LEU A 224 -32.28 27.01 41.74
C LEU A 224 -31.54 25.90 42.48
N SER A 225 -32.04 25.56 43.67
CA SER A 225 -31.59 24.42 44.48
C SER A 225 -32.51 23.20 44.37
N GLN A 226 -33.76 23.43 43.94
CA GLN A 226 -34.77 22.41 43.68
C GLN A 226 -35.67 22.88 42.55
N ILE A 227 -36.22 21.93 41.79
CA ILE A 227 -37.31 22.16 40.84
C ILE A 227 -38.46 21.20 41.11
N PHE A 228 -39.68 21.66 40.88
CA PHE A 228 -40.89 20.90 41.16
C PHE A 228 -41.98 21.13 40.10
N ILE A 229 -42.78 20.08 39.88
CA ILE A 229 -43.94 20.06 38.99
C ILE A 229 -45.16 19.59 39.79
N GLY A 230 -46.32 20.20 39.56
CA GLY A 230 -47.59 19.78 40.18
C GLY A 230 -47.85 20.44 41.53
N ASN A 231 -46.88 20.34 42.43
CA ASN A 231 -46.90 20.88 43.79
C ASN A 231 -46.04 22.15 43.88
N TYR A 232 -46.61 23.24 44.42
CA TYR A 232 -46.10 24.60 44.27
C TYR A 232 -44.82 24.96 45.05
N ASP A 233 -44.32 24.10 45.95
CA ASP A 233 -43.04 24.27 46.66
C ASP A 233 -42.45 22.95 47.21
N GLY A 234 -42.98 21.80 46.80
CA GLY A 234 -42.68 20.50 47.39
C GLY A 234 -43.36 20.23 48.73
N GLY A 235 -44.21 21.13 49.22
CA GLY A 235 -44.88 21.08 50.52
C GLY A 235 -46.20 20.29 50.58
N SER A 236 -47.05 20.60 51.57
CA SER A 236 -48.31 19.87 51.85
C SER A 236 -49.57 20.49 51.23
N ASN A 237 -49.42 21.53 50.42
CA ASN A 237 -50.51 22.19 49.69
C ASN A 237 -50.14 22.21 48.19
N GLY A 238 -51.12 22.18 47.27
CA GLY A 238 -50.87 22.25 45.83
C GLY A 238 -51.65 21.25 44.98
N GLY A 239 -51.38 21.18 43.68
CA GLY A 239 -51.90 20.15 42.77
C GLY A 239 -53.34 20.36 42.30
N SER A 240 -53.51 20.83 41.04
CA SER A 240 -54.82 21.13 40.43
C SER A 240 -54.86 21.07 38.89
N ILE A 241 -53.91 20.39 38.23
CA ILE A 241 -53.79 20.43 36.76
C ILE A 241 -53.43 19.07 36.16
N LEU A 242 -53.72 18.92 34.87
CA LEU A 242 -53.05 17.97 34.00
C LEU A 242 -51.81 18.61 33.37
N GLN A 243 -50.70 17.90 33.38
CA GLN A 243 -49.48 18.33 32.72
C GLN A 243 -48.85 17.17 31.95
N ASN A 244 -48.31 17.49 30.78
CA ASN A 244 -47.77 16.50 29.86
C ASN A 244 -46.31 16.75 29.51
N GLU A 245 -45.89 18.01 29.44
CA GLU A 245 -44.55 18.36 29.01
C GLU A 245 -44.05 19.63 29.68
N ALA A 246 -42.78 19.66 30.04
CA ALA A 246 -42.06 20.85 30.49
C ALA A 246 -40.59 20.77 30.05
N ILE A 247 -40.13 21.77 29.31
CA ILE A 247 -38.75 21.89 28.83
C ILE A 247 -38.17 23.20 29.35
N GLY A 248 -36.99 23.11 29.95
CA GLY A 248 -36.30 24.21 30.60
C GLY A 248 -34.90 24.44 30.04
N PHE A 249 -34.47 25.70 29.96
CA PHE A 249 -33.17 26.11 29.42
C PHE A 249 -32.41 26.98 30.42
N SER A 250 -31.10 26.79 30.52
CA SER A 250 -30.22 27.60 31.38
C SER A 250 -29.94 29.00 30.82
N THR A 251 -30.31 29.24 29.57
CA THR A 251 -30.20 30.53 28.88
C THR A 251 -31.57 30.99 28.37
N LEU A 252 -31.69 32.29 28.08
CA LEU A 252 -32.91 32.83 27.52
C LEU A 252 -33.06 32.40 26.06
N ASN A 253 -34.14 31.68 25.75
CA ASN A 253 -34.47 31.33 24.38
C ASN A 253 -34.72 32.59 23.53
N THR A 254 -34.18 32.59 22.30
CA THR A 254 -34.55 33.60 21.29
C THR A 254 -36.03 33.49 20.94
N VAL A 255 -36.59 34.55 20.34
CA VAL A 255 -38.00 34.56 19.87
C VAL A 255 -38.27 33.38 18.93
N GLY A 256 -37.34 33.06 18.03
CA GLY A 256 -37.46 31.95 17.08
C GLY A 256 -37.46 30.58 17.76
N VAL A 257 -36.53 30.33 18.69
CA VAL A 257 -36.47 29.07 19.45
C VAL A 257 -37.72 28.86 20.30
N ARG A 258 -38.17 29.91 21.01
CA ARG A 258 -39.42 29.86 21.79
C ARG A 258 -40.61 29.54 20.89
N GLN A 259 -40.74 30.21 19.76
CA GLN A 259 -41.85 29.97 18.83
C GLN A 259 -41.79 28.55 18.25
N LEU A 260 -40.61 28.01 17.92
CA LEU A 260 -40.47 26.63 17.46
C LEU A 260 -40.95 25.62 18.51
N LEU A 261 -40.55 25.81 19.78
CA LEU A 261 -41.03 25.00 20.91
C LEU A 261 -42.55 25.08 21.04
N GLU A 262 -43.08 26.30 21.06
CA GLU A 262 -44.52 26.54 21.17
C GLU A 262 -45.26 25.86 20.02
N CYS A 263 -44.85 26.11 18.77
CA CYS A 263 -45.45 25.54 17.57
C CYS A 263 -45.42 24.01 17.55
N ASN A 264 -44.31 23.40 17.97
CA ASN A 264 -44.18 21.96 18.02
C ASN A 264 -45.09 21.34 19.10
N GLN A 265 -45.10 21.92 20.31
CA GLN A 265 -45.99 21.48 21.38
C GLN A 265 -47.46 21.67 21.00
N GLY A 266 -47.82 22.83 20.45
CA GLY A 266 -49.19 23.10 20.03
C GLY A 266 -49.65 22.13 18.95
N SER A 267 -48.81 21.87 17.94
CA SER A 267 -49.10 20.89 16.89
C SER A 267 -49.32 19.49 17.46
N TYR A 268 -48.48 19.02 18.39
CA TYR A 268 -48.56 17.67 18.93
C TYR A 268 -49.75 17.46 19.88
N TYR A 269 -50.08 18.46 20.71
CA TYR A 269 -51.17 18.39 21.69
C TYR A 269 -52.50 18.93 21.15
N GLY A 270 -52.56 19.36 19.87
CA GLY A 270 -53.76 19.90 19.24
C GLY A 270 -54.20 21.26 19.79
N ILE A 271 -53.24 22.09 20.18
CA ILE A 271 -53.46 23.44 20.73
C ILE A 271 -53.24 24.46 19.59
N PRO A 272 -54.25 25.25 19.20
CA PRO A 272 -54.14 26.20 18.10
C PRO A 272 -53.20 27.37 18.44
N LEU A 273 -52.25 27.66 17.55
CA LEU A 273 -51.26 28.74 17.67
C LEU A 273 -51.29 29.64 16.44
N THR A 274 -51.57 30.93 16.62
CA THR A 274 -51.81 31.88 15.52
C THR A 274 -50.54 32.47 14.89
N LEU A 275 -49.36 32.23 15.48
CA LEU A 275 -48.07 32.81 15.04
C LEU A 275 -47.17 31.84 14.24
N CYS A 276 -47.60 30.61 13.97
CA CYS A 276 -46.78 29.55 13.36
C CYS A 276 -46.93 29.48 11.82
N THR A 277 -46.65 30.57 11.10
CA THR A 277 -46.74 30.60 9.63
C THR A 277 -45.60 29.85 8.94
N THR A 278 -45.88 29.25 7.78
CA THR A 278 -44.88 28.51 6.98
C THR A 278 -43.78 29.44 6.43
N ALA A 279 -42.51 29.12 6.69
CA ALA A 279 -41.35 29.87 6.20
C ALA A 279 -40.13 28.96 5.94
N ILE A 280 -39.28 29.31 4.98
CA ILE A 280 -38.02 28.62 4.69
C ILE A 280 -36.87 29.37 5.37
N LEU A 281 -36.03 28.64 6.11
CA LEU A 281 -34.85 29.17 6.82
C LEU A 281 -33.58 29.06 5.99
N THR A 282 -33.38 27.92 5.32
CA THR A 282 -32.22 27.66 4.48
C THR A 282 -32.66 27.07 3.15
N SER A 283 -32.06 27.55 2.06
CA SER A 283 -32.36 27.08 0.70
C SER A 283 -31.35 26.05 0.22
N PRO A 284 -31.69 25.25 -0.82
CA PRO A 284 -30.76 24.32 -1.45
C PRO A 284 -29.47 25.02 -1.89
N SER A 285 -28.33 24.33 -1.74
CA SER A 285 -27.00 24.92 -2.02
C SER A 285 -26.92 25.58 -3.41
N PRO A 286 -26.44 26.84 -3.51
CA PRO A 286 -26.31 27.57 -4.77
C PRO A 286 -25.05 27.19 -5.56
N LEU A 287 -24.21 26.29 -5.04
CA LEU A 287 -22.94 25.92 -5.66
C LEU A 287 -23.13 24.97 -6.84
N ASN A 288 -22.30 25.15 -7.88
CA ASN A 288 -22.21 24.24 -9.01
C ASN A 288 -21.82 22.84 -8.53
N ARG A 289 -22.48 21.82 -9.08
CA ARG A 289 -22.16 20.42 -8.83
C ARG A 289 -22.00 19.68 -10.15
N PHE A 290 -20.99 18.83 -10.20
CA PHE A 290 -20.68 18.00 -11.36
C PHE A 290 -20.76 16.55 -10.91
N GLU A 291 -21.58 15.76 -11.59
CA GLU A 291 -21.86 14.37 -11.24
C GLU A 291 -21.57 13.49 -12.46
N CYS A 292 -21.19 12.23 -12.25
CA CYS A 292 -21.04 11.29 -13.36
C CYS A 292 -22.34 10.52 -13.58
N LYS A 293 -22.66 10.22 -14.84
CA LYS A 293 -23.85 9.46 -15.18
C LYS A 293 -23.89 8.11 -14.45
N GLY A 294 -25.00 7.86 -13.75
CA GLY A 294 -25.22 6.63 -12.98
C GLY A 294 -24.62 6.59 -11.57
N THR A 295 -23.96 7.67 -11.11
CA THR A 295 -23.49 7.77 -9.71
C THR A 295 -24.57 8.36 -8.80
N VAL A 296 -24.43 8.24 -7.48
CA VAL A 296 -25.33 8.91 -6.53
C VAL A 296 -24.86 10.36 -6.37
N ALA A 297 -25.72 11.32 -6.70
CA ALA A 297 -25.40 12.74 -6.58
C ALA A 297 -25.35 13.22 -5.13
N THR A 298 -24.70 14.36 -4.91
CA THR A 298 -24.73 15.05 -3.62
C THR A 298 -26.16 15.50 -3.27
N PRO A 299 -26.71 15.15 -2.09
CA PRO A 299 -28.05 15.57 -1.68
C PRO A 299 -28.19 17.09 -1.57
N LEU A 300 -29.35 17.60 -1.95
CA LEU A 300 -29.85 18.93 -1.63
C LEU A 300 -30.68 18.87 -0.34
N SER A 301 -30.65 19.95 0.45
CA SER A 301 -31.44 20.07 1.69
C SER A 301 -32.12 21.44 1.79
N VAL A 302 -33.19 21.50 2.59
CA VAL A 302 -33.92 22.72 2.96
C VAL A 302 -34.29 22.64 4.45
N GLU A 303 -34.25 23.76 5.17
CA GLU A 303 -34.83 23.88 6.51
C GLU A 303 -35.99 24.85 6.49
N ALA A 304 -37.06 24.53 7.21
CA ALA A 304 -38.29 25.32 7.23
C ALA A 304 -39.02 25.25 8.58
N THR A 305 -39.85 26.26 8.86
CA THR A 305 -40.67 26.36 10.08
C THR A 305 -42.15 26.44 9.74
N GLY A 306 -43.01 25.84 10.56
CA GLY A 306 -44.47 25.88 10.43
C GLY A 306 -45.13 24.64 11.03
N GLN A 307 -46.47 24.62 11.10
CA GLN A 307 -47.21 23.45 11.59
C GLN A 307 -47.48 22.45 10.46
N ASN A 308 -47.27 21.16 10.70
CA ASN A 308 -47.49 20.05 9.74
C ASN A 308 -46.88 20.30 8.35
N LEU A 309 -45.56 20.55 8.31
CA LEU A 309 -44.87 20.87 7.06
C LEU A 309 -44.88 19.69 6.07
N THR A 310 -45.09 20.01 4.79
CA THR A 310 -44.92 19.10 3.64
C THR A 310 -43.98 19.74 2.63
N PHE A 311 -43.12 18.92 2.00
CA PHE A 311 -42.16 19.37 0.99
C PHE A 311 -42.54 18.81 -0.37
N GLN A 312 -42.22 19.52 -1.43
CA GLN A 312 -42.33 19.02 -2.80
C GLN A 312 -41.24 19.61 -3.69
N TRP A 313 -40.37 18.77 -4.22
CA TRP A 313 -39.27 19.19 -5.10
C TRP A 313 -39.69 19.28 -6.57
N TYR A 314 -39.04 20.21 -7.27
CA TYR A 314 -39.22 20.49 -8.68
C TYR A 314 -37.86 20.62 -9.37
N SER A 315 -37.78 20.21 -10.63
CA SER A 315 -36.59 20.36 -11.49
C SER A 315 -36.83 21.37 -12.61
N ASN A 316 -35.79 22.02 -13.08
CA ASN A 316 -35.85 22.93 -14.22
C ASN A 316 -34.55 22.84 -15.05
N THR A 317 -34.63 23.10 -16.35
CA THR A 317 -33.46 23.18 -17.24
C THR A 317 -32.82 24.57 -17.27
N ILE A 318 -33.50 25.57 -16.69
CA ILE A 318 -32.99 26.93 -16.46
C ILE A 318 -33.06 27.29 -14.97
N PRO A 319 -32.26 28.25 -14.48
CA PRO A 319 -32.29 28.67 -13.07
C PRO A 319 -33.55 29.50 -12.78
N SER A 320 -34.71 28.85 -12.68
CA SER A 320 -36.01 29.48 -12.45
C SER A 320 -36.94 28.61 -11.59
N THR A 321 -37.72 29.25 -10.72
CA THR A 321 -38.84 28.62 -10.00
C THR A 321 -40.14 28.59 -10.81
N VAL A 322 -40.17 29.21 -11.99
CA VAL A 322 -41.33 29.22 -12.89
C VAL A 322 -41.16 28.15 -13.97
N GLY A 323 -42.20 27.35 -14.20
CA GLY A 323 -42.21 26.31 -15.23
C GLY A 323 -41.44 25.03 -14.85
N GLY A 324 -41.12 24.85 -13.57
CA GLY A 324 -40.45 23.64 -13.09
C GLY A 324 -41.31 22.38 -13.28
N THR A 325 -40.65 21.26 -13.60
CA THR A 325 -41.26 19.93 -13.67
C THR A 325 -41.35 19.33 -12.27
N LEU A 326 -42.53 18.81 -11.92
CA LEU A 326 -42.76 18.10 -10.66
C LEU A 326 -41.92 16.82 -10.59
N ILE A 327 -41.26 16.59 -9.47
CA ILE A 327 -40.56 15.33 -9.19
C ILE A 327 -41.43 14.49 -8.26
N ALA A 328 -42.05 13.44 -8.80
CA ALA A 328 -42.95 12.58 -8.02
C ALA A 328 -42.25 12.00 -6.78
N ASP A 329 -42.99 11.94 -5.67
CA ASP A 329 -42.59 11.37 -4.37
C ASP A 329 -41.39 12.03 -3.66
N ALA A 330 -40.76 13.04 -4.27
CA ALA A 330 -39.73 13.85 -3.64
C ALA A 330 -40.34 14.83 -2.61
N THR A 331 -40.70 14.27 -1.46
CA THR A 331 -41.50 14.95 -0.41
C THR A 331 -40.77 15.15 0.92
N SER A 332 -39.46 14.90 0.93
CA SER A 332 -38.60 15.07 2.09
C SER A 332 -37.88 16.41 2.09
N ALA A 333 -37.39 16.85 3.26
CA ALA A 333 -36.54 18.03 3.40
C ALA A 333 -35.18 17.89 2.72
N THR A 334 -34.82 16.67 2.29
CA THR A 334 -33.62 16.37 1.48
C THR A 334 -34.00 15.69 0.17
N PHE A 335 -33.25 15.94 -0.89
CA PHE A 335 -33.46 15.36 -2.21
C PHE A 335 -32.14 15.00 -2.89
N ILE A 336 -32.04 13.81 -3.48
CA ILE A 336 -30.87 13.36 -4.25
C ILE A 336 -31.15 13.56 -5.73
N PRO A 337 -30.45 14.47 -6.43
CA PRO A 337 -30.64 14.67 -7.86
C PRO A 337 -30.38 13.40 -8.68
N PRO A 338 -31.23 13.09 -9.69
CA PRO A 338 -30.98 11.98 -10.60
C PRO A 338 -29.78 12.25 -11.51
N THR A 339 -28.96 11.22 -11.74
CA THR A 339 -27.76 11.25 -12.61
C THR A 339 -27.94 10.38 -13.85
N VAL A 340 -29.18 10.04 -14.22
CA VAL A 340 -29.45 9.09 -15.32
C VAL A 340 -29.21 9.69 -16.71
N ASN A 341 -29.38 10.99 -16.85
CA ASN A 341 -29.28 11.71 -18.12
C ASN A 341 -28.18 12.77 -18.05
N ASN A 342 -27.36 12.84 -19.10
CA ASN A 342 -26.35 13.89 -19.28
C ASN A 342 -27.02 15.27 -19.44
N GLY A 343 -26.44 16.31 -18.84
CA GLY A 343 -26.91 17.69 -18.94
C GLY A 343 -27.02 18.40 -17.59
N THR A 344 -27.41 19.68 -17.64
CA THR A 344 -27.55 20.53 -16.46
C THR A 344 -28.99 20.66 -16.03
N THR A 345 -29.26 20.42 -14.74
CA THR A 345 -30.58 20.58 -14.11
C THR A 345 -30.48 21.41 -12.84
N TYR A 346 -31.49 22.24 -12.58
CA TYR A 346 -31.65 23.08 -11.40
C TYR A 346 -32.84 22.58 -10.58
N TYR A 347 -32.80 22.77 -9.26
CA TYR A 347 -33.84 22.27 -8.37
C TYR A 347 -34.31 23.35 -7.40
N TYR A 348 -35.58 23.28 -7.02
CA TYR A 348 -36.15 24.07 -5.93
C TYR A 348 -37.23 23.26 -5.22
N VAL A 349 -37.63 23.69 -4.04
CA VAL A 349 -38.64 23.02 -3.22
C VAL A 349 -39.73 24.00 -2.80
N VAL A 350 -40.97 23.53 -2.84
CA VAL A 350 -42.13 24.22 -2.26
C VAL A 350 -42.44 23.58 -0.91
N VAL A 351 -42.54 24.40 0.12
CA VAL A 351 -42.86 23.99 1.49
C VAL A 351 -44.23 24.54 1.86
N SER A 352 -45.14 23.65 2.25
CA SER A 352 -46.48 24.01 2.71
C SER A 352 -46.65 23.62 4.18
N GLY A 353 -47.52 24.31 4.91
CA GLY A 353 -47.90 23.98 6.28
C GLY A 353 -49.37 24.33 6.55
N SER A 354 -49.84 24.05 7.76
CA SER A 354 -51.25 24.26 8.16
C SER A 354 -51.66 25.74 8.27
N LEU A 355 -50.70 26.66 8.32
CA LEU A 355 -50.93 28.10 8.42
C LEU A 355 -49.96 28.86 7.49
N GLY A 356 -50.49 29.88 6.81
CA GLY A 356 -49.76 30.68 5.82
C GLY A 356 -49.83 30.10 4.40
N LEU A 357 -49.31 30.87 3.43
CA LEU A 357 -49.15 30.40 2.04
C LEU A 357 -47.93 29.50 1.93
N PRO A 358 -47.88 28.57 0.96
CA PRO A 358 -46.68 27.81 0.64
C PRO A 358 -45.49 28.72 0.35
N ALA A 359 -44.33 28.39 0.92
CA ALA A 359 -43.07 29.08 0.67
C ALA A 359 -42.27 28.35 -0.43
N VAL A 360 -41.62 29.10 -1.31
CA VAL A 360 -40.77 28.54 -2.39
C VAL A 360 -39.31 28.86 -2.07
N SER A 361 -38.42 27.85 -2.16
CA SER A 361 -37.00 28.05 -1.91
C SER A 361 -36.32 28.88 -3.01
N LEU A 362 -35.10 29.35 -2.74
CA LEU A 362 -34.20 29.73 -3.82
C LEU A 362 -33.83 28.50 -4.66
N ILE A 363 -33.40 28.74 -5.89
CA ILE A 363 -32.98 27.69 -6.82
C ILE A 363 -31.58 27.21 -6.43
N SER A 364 -31.33 25.90 -6.54
CA SER A 364 -30.02 25.31 -6.35
C SER A 364 -29.01 25.84 -7.38
N GLY A 365 -27.72 25.63 -7.11
CA GLY A 365 -26.71 25.69 -8.16
C GLY A 365 -26.98 24.64 -9.25
N PRO A 366 -26.36 24.78 -10.43
CA PRO A 366 -26.48 23.81 -11.51
C PRO A 366 -25.96 22.45 -11.08
N VAL A 367 -26.75 21.40 -11.30
CA VAL A 367 -26.30 20.01 -11.21
C VAL A 367 -26.06 19.53 -12.64
N THR A 368 -24.79 19.44 -13.01
CA THR A 368 -24.35 19.00 -14.34
C THR A 368 -23.93 17.54 -14.28
N VAL A 369 -24.69 16.68 -14.93
CA VAL A 369 -24.34 15.26 -15.10
C VAL A 369 -23.52 15.14 -16.36
N GLU A 370 -22.34 14.53 -16.28
CA GLU A 370 -21.46 14.26 -17.42
C GLU A 370 -21.44 12.76 -17.77
N GLU A 371 -20.98 12.43 -18.97
CA GLU A 371 -20.74 11.05 -19.41
C GLU A 371 -19.36 10.98 -20.06
N LEU A 372 -18.67 9.85 -19.88
CA LEU A 372 -17.36 9.59 -20.48
C LEU A 372 -17.35 8.22 -21.14
N GLY A 373 -16.89 8.16 -22.39
CA GLY A 373 -16.71 6.91 -23.14
C GLY A 373 -15.46 6.12 -22.71
N PRO A 374 -15.21 4.96 -23.31
CA PRO A 374 -14.04 4.14 -23.01
C PRO A 374 -12.73 4.87 -23.39
N VAL A 375 -11.75 4.82 -22.49
CA VAL A 375 -10.39 5.30 -22.74
C VAL A 375 -9.58 4.20 -23.40
N THR A 376 -8.86 4.50 -24.48
CA THR A 376 -8.02 3.55 -25.23
C THR A 376 -6.57 3.99 -25.23
N ILE A 377 -5.64 3.05 -25.43
CA ILE A 377 -4.18 3.30 -25.48
C ILE A 377 -3.63 2.75 -26.80
N ASN A 378 -2.81 3.54 -27.49
CA ASN A 378 -2.06 3.11 -28.67
C ASN A 378 -0.54 3.31 -28.45
N PRO A 379 0.29 2.28 -28.69
CA PRO A 379 -0.08 0.89 -29.02
C PRO A 379 -0.72 0.16 -27.82
N ALA A 380 -1.60 -0.81 -28.07
CA ALA A 380 -2.27 -1.59 -27.02
C ALA A 380 -1.33 -2.58 -26.29
N SER A 381 -0.19 -2.89 -26.89
CA SER A 381 0.92 -3.65 -26.33
C SER A 381 2.22 -3.24 -27.02
N VAL A 382 3.32 -3.16 -26.29
CA VAL A 382 4.64 -2.82 -26.87
C VAL A 382 5.74 -3.66 -26.22
N THR A 383 6.74 -4.06 -27.01
CA THR A 383 7.94 -4.79 -26.56
C THR A 383 9.17 -4.01 -27.00
N ILE A 384 10.10 -3.77 -26.08
CA ILE A 384 11.31 -2.96 -26.30
C ILE A 384 12.55 -3.60 -25.65
N ASN A 385 13.76 -3.14 -26.01
CA ASN A 385 14.95 -3.47 -25.23
C ASN A 385 14.97 -2.66 -23.91
N ALA A 386 15.69 -3.17 -22.92
CA ALA A 386 15.89 -2.46 -21.67
C ALA A 386 16.53 -1.08 -21.90
N GLY A 387 15.80 -0.02 -21.54
CA GLY A 387 16.25 1.37 -21.70
C GLY A 387 15.90 2.04 -23.04
N ASP A 388 15.32 1.31 -24.00
CA ASP A 388 14.76 1.92 -25.22
C ASP A 388 13.50 2.73 -24.88
N THR A 389 13.09 3.63 -25.77
CA THR A 389 11.91 4.49 -25.59
C THR A 389 10.73 4.01 -26.43
N ALA A 390 9.53 4.00 -25.84
CA ALA A 390 8.26 3.84 -26.52
C ALA A 390 7.31 5.01 -26.23
N THR A 391 6.53 5.44 -27.22
CA THR A 391 5.48 6.46 -27.02
C THR A 391 4.12 5.77 -26.83
N LEU A 392 3.43 6.09 -25.74
CA LEU A 392 2.07 5.63 -25.44
C LEU A 392 1.11 6.81 -25.60
N THR A 393 0.00 6.62 -26.32
CA THR A 393 -0.99 7.68 -26.58
C THR A 393 -2.39 7.24 -26.21
N ALA A 394 -3.04 7.97 -25.32
CA ALA A 394 -4.40 7.73 -24.87
C ALA A 394 -5.42 8.53 -25.70
N SER A 395 -6.62 7.99 -25.87
CA SER A 395 -7.74 8.68 -26.52
C SER A 395 -9.07 8.33 -25.84
N GLY A 396 -10.14 9.08 -26.11
CA GLY A 396 -11.50 8.84 -25.59
C GLY A 396 -11.95 9.73 -24.42
N ALA A 397 -11.13 10.68 -23.99
CA ALA A 397 -11.40 11.63 -22.91
C ALA A 397 -10.93 13.07 -23.23
N ILE A 398 -11.33 14.02 -22.38
CA ILE A 398 -10.98 15.45 -22.52
C ILE A 398 -9.58 15.73 -21.96
N THR A 399 -9.28 15.17 -20.79
CA THR A 399 -7.94 15.19 -20.20
C THR A 399 -7.53 13.79 -19.79
N TYR A 400 -6.21 13.57 -19.66
CA TYR A 400 -5.61 12.28 -19.33
C TYR A 400 -4.67 12.45 -18.14
N SER A 401 -4.48 11.38 -17.39
CA SER A 401 -3.49 11.25 -16.32
C SER A 401 -2.78 9.93 -16.49
N TRP A 402 -1.50 9.98 -16.82
CA TRP A 402 -0.67 8.79 -16.89
C TRP A 402 0.06 8.57 -15.57
N SER A 403 0.12 7.32 -15.13
CA SER A 403 1.00 6.88 -14.04
C SER A 403 1.75 5.63 -14.45
N SER A 404 3.04 5.57 -14.13
CA SER A 404 3.82 4.34 -14.17
C SER A 404 3.74 3.62 -12.82
N VAL A 405 4.17 2.36 -12.81
CA VAL A 405 4.56 1.62 -11.60
C VAL A 405 5.17 2.57 -10.56
N LEU A 406 4.61 2.57 -9.34
CA LEU A 406 5.00 3.40 -8.19
C LEU A 406 6.52 3.66 -8.12
N TYR A 407 6.97 4.82 -8.60
CA TYR A 407 8.25 5.38 -8.20
C TYR A 407 8.19 5.68 -6.70
N THR A 408 9.31 5.50 -6.01
CA THR A 408 9.34 5.98 -4.63
C THR A 408 9.31 7.52 -4.68
N PRO A 409 8.41 8.16 -3.92
CA PRO A 409 8.06 9.58 -4.10
C PRO A 409 9.27 10.52 -4.04
N LEU A 410 10.29 10.17 -3.27
CA LEU A 410 11.47 11.01 -3.07
C LEU A 410 12.56 10.86 -4.13
N ASP A 411 12.46 9.89 -5.04
CA ASP A 411 13.35 9.83 -6.22
C ASP A 411 13.01 10.95 -7.21
N GLN A 412 11.76 11.43 -7.17
CA GLN A 412 11.23 12.46 -8.05
C GLN A 412 11.24 13.86 -7.38
N VAL A 413 11.12 13.90 -6.06
CA VAL A 413 11.09 15.15 -5.26
C VAL A 413 12.06 14.98 -4.08
N THR A 414 13.33 15.30 -4.33
CA THR A 414 14.46 14.94 -3.44
C THR A 414 14.63 15.85 -2.21
N THR A 415 13.85 16.94 -2.10
CA THR A 415 14.04 18.01 -1.11
C THR A 415 13.26 17.82 0.19
N ALA A 416 12.58 16.68 0.39
CA ALA A 416 11.84 16.43 1.61
C ALA A 416 12.74 16.59 2.86
N LYS A 417 12.20 17.26 3.88
CA LYS A 417 12.79 17.36 5.22
C LYS A 417 12.28 16.28 6.15
N LEU A 418 11.11 15.72 5.85
CA LEU A 418 10.55 14.57 6.51
C LEU A 418 9.85 13.71 5.47
N ALA A 419 10.13 12.41 5.49
CA ALA A 419 9.35 11.43 4.74
C ALA A 419 9.24 10.16 5.56
N VAL A 420 8.06 9.91 6.12
CA VAL A 420 7.80 8.77 6.99
C VAL A 420 6.62 7.96 6.47
N GLY A 421 6.68 6.66 6.65
CA GLY A 421 5.69 5.71 6.14
C GLY A 421 6.20 4.28 6.28
N LEU A 422 5.33 3.30 6.07
CA LEU A 422 5.68 1.88 6.26
C LEU A 422 6.21 1.22 4.98
N ARG A 423 6.15 1.89 3.83
CA ARG A 423 6.76 1.44 2.57
C ARG A 423 8.06 2.18 2.28
N LEU A 424 8.81 1.72 1.29
CA LEU A 424 10.02 2.41 0.84
C LEU A 424 9.64 3.71 0.10
N LEU A 425 10.09 4.86 0.61
CA LEU A 425 9.77 6.20 0.12
C LEU A 425 10.89 6.84 -0.72
N LYS A 426 12.10 6.29 -0.66
CA LYS A 426 13.28 6.71 -1.42
C LYS A 426 14.11 5.48 -1.82
N SER A 427 14.44 5.31 -3.10
CA SER A 427 15.03 4.06 -3.62
C SER A 427 16.39 3.71 -3.02
N ASN A 428 17.20 4.72 -2.68
CA ASN A 428 18.51 4.54 -2.09
C ASN A 428 18.53 4.58 -0.55
N TYR A 429 17.36 4.60 0.10
CA TYR A 429 17.28 4.52 1.55
C TYR A 429 17.58 3.11 2.04
N THR A 430 18.53 2.99 2.97
CA THR A 430 19.02 1.71 3.51
C THR A 430 18.67 1.48 4.99
N GLY A 431 17.88 2.38 5.60
CA GLY A 431 17.47 2.28 6.99
C GLY A 431 16.19 1.45 7.22
N PHE A 432 15.71 1.47 8.46
CA PHE A 432 14.47 0.80 8.86
C PHE A 432 13.23 1.65 8.56
N ALA A 433 12.06 1.03 8.46
CA ALA A 433 10.78 1.74 8.31
C ALA A 433 10.21 2.11 9.68
N VAL A 434 10.22 1.17 10.62
CA VAL A 434 9.52 1.28 11.89
C VAL A 434 10.22 0.50 13.01
N ARG A 435 10.18 1.03 14.23
CA ARG A 435 10.46 0.30 15.47
C ARG A 435 9.16 -0.08 16.15
N LEU A 436 8.96 -1.37 16.39
CA LEU A 436 7.76 -1.89 17.06
C LEU A 436 8.11 -2.43 18.46
N ARG A 437 7.21 -2.21 19.42
CA ARG A 437 7.17 -2.87 20.73
C ARG A 437 6.11 -3.98 20.70
N ARG A 438 6.49 -5.20 21.07
CA ARG A 438 5.56 -6.33 21.19
C ARG A 438 4.80 -6.25 22.51
N ALA A 439 3.49 -6.41 22.45
CA ALA A 439 2.60 -6.21 23.60
C ALA A 439 2.80 -7.22 24.73
N SER A 440 3.21 -8.45 24.41
CA SER A 440 3.29 -9.56 25.37
C SER A 440 4.47 -9.46 26.33
N ASP A 441 5.58 -8.83 25.93
CA ASP A 441 6.82 -8.80 26.71
C ASP A 441 7.57 -7.46 26.66
N ASN A 442 7.02 -6.43 26.01
CA ASN A 442 7.62 -5.11 25.83
C ASN A 442 8.96 -5.10 25.09
N VAL A 443 9.34 -6.19 24.42
CA VAL A 443 10.57 -6.21 23.62
C VAL A 443 10.37 -5.37 22.36
N GLU A 444 11.39 -4.59 22.00
CA GLU A 444 11.41 -3.74 20.81
C GLU A 444 12.28 -4.34 19.71
N ALA A 445 11.88 -4.15 18.45
CA ALA A 445 12.67 -4.53 17.28
C ALA A 445 12.44 -3.56 16.10
N ASP A 446 13.46 -3.42 15.26
CA ASP A 446 13.44 -2.60 14.05
C ASP A 446 13.14 -3.45 12.81
N PHE A 447 12.29 -2.92 11.93
CA PHE A 447 11.85 -3.61 10.72
C PHE A 447 12.03 -2.74 9.49
N GLY A 448 12.57 -3.35 8.42
CA GLY A 448 12.84 -2.72 7.15
C GLY A 448 11.90 -3.19 6.04
N PHE A 449 12.43 -3.27 4.82
CA PHE A 449 11.63 -3.50 3.62
C PHE A 449 11.95 -4.83 2.95
N SER A 450 10.92 -5.44 2.35
CA SER A 450 11.04 -6.50 1.36
C SER A 450 10.65 -5.93 0.00
N GLY A 451 11.66 -5.66 -0.84
CA GLY A 451 11.49 -4.84 -2.04
C GLY A 451 11.05 -3.41 -1.67
N LYS A 452 9.92 -2.95 -2.23
CA LYS A 452 9.35 -1.61 -1.94
C LYS A 452 8.35 -1.60 -0.77
N ASN A 453 8.01 -2.75 -0.19
CA ASN A 453 7.00 -2.87 0.87
C ASN A 453 7.66 -3.14 2.22
N LEU A 454 6.92 -2.90 3.31
CA LEU A 454 7.33 -3.36 4.64
C LEU A 454 7.54 -4.88 4.63
N ASP A 455 8.56 -5.37 5.32
CA ASP A 455 8.74 -6.81 5.54
C ASP A 455 7.74 -7.32 6.60
N THR A 456 6.49 -7.49 6.19
CA THR A 456 5.42 -7.97 7.06
C THR A 456 5.65 -9.42 7.51
N ALA A 457 6.35 -10.23 6.72
CA ALA A 457 6.64 -11.62 7.08
C ALA A 457 7.63 -11.68 8.28
N ALA A 458 8.64 -10.82 8.29
CA ALA A 458 9.54 -10.70 9.44
C ALA A 458 8.81 -10.19 10.69
N ILE A 459 7.90 -9.22 10.53
CA ILE A 459 7.07 -8.69 11.63
C ILE A 459 6.13 -9.76 12.18
N ASP A 460 5.40 -10.46 11.32
CA ASP A 460 4.42 -11.49 11.72
C ASP A 460 5.11 -12.65 12.46
N SER A 461 6.28 -13.07 11.98
CA SER A 461 7.12 -14.08 12.65
C SER A 461 7.55 -13.64 14.05
N TRP A 462 7.95 -12.36 14.19
CA TRP A 462 8.38 -11.81 15.47
C TRP A 462 7.22 -11.54 16.44
N LEU A 463 6.08 -11.06 15.95
CA LEU A 463 4.90 -10.77 16.77
C LEU A 463 4.18 -12.05 17.22
N GLY A 464 4.17 -13.09 16.39
CA GLY A 464 3.33 -14.28 16.60
C GLY A 464 1.85 -13.88 16.66
N VAL A 465 1.20 -14.14 17.81
CA VAL A 465 -0.19 -13.73 18.07
C VAL A 465 -0.32 -12.40 18.83
N SER A 466 0.80 -11.77 19.18
CA SER A 466 0.82 -10.53 19.95
C SER A 466 0.62 -9.30 19.07
N SER A 467 0.06 -8.22 19.62
CA SER A 467 0.00 -6.92 18.93
C SER A 467 1.36 -6.21 18.95
N GLY A 468 1.65 -5.45 17.90
CA GLY A 468 2.81 -4.55 17.83
C GLY A 468 2.40 -3.09 17.95
N TYR A 469 3.15 -2.29 18.71
CA TYR A 469 2.91 -0.86 18.89
C TYR A 469 4.11 -0.06 18.41
N CYS A 470 3.88 0.99 17.61
CA CYS A 470 4.95 1.78 17.02
C CYS A 470 5.60 2.69 18.06
N VAL A 471 6.89 2.45 18.30
CA VAL A 471 7.74 3.28 19.18
C VAL A 471 8.27 4.48 18.40
N LYS A 472 8.70 4.21 17.17
CA LYS A 472 9.34 5.16 16.26
C LYS A 472 9.00 4.82 14.82
N LEU A 473 8.67 5.83 14.04
CA LEU A 473 8.57 5.78 12.59
C LEU A 473 9.77 6.53 12.00
N TYR A 474 10.61 5.82 11.26
CA TYR A 474 11.91 6.33 10.81
C TYR A 474 11.78 7.24 9.59
N ASP A 475 12.56 8.33 9.59
CA ASP A 475 12.62 9.28 8.48
C ASP A 475 13.47 8.73 7.32
N GLN A 476 12.83 8.61 6.16
CA GLN A 476 13.41 8.12 4.93
C GLN A 476 13.93 9.23 4.01
N SER A 477 13.78 10.50 4.40
CA SER A 477 14.28 11.64 3.61
C SER A 477 15.81 11.73 3.58
N GLY A 478 16.44 11.23 4.65
CA GLY A 478 17.90 11.32 4.89
C GLY A 478 18.29 12.41 5.89
N ASN A 479 17.31 13.14 6.47
CA ASN A 479 17.58 14.21 7.44
C ASN A 479 17.52 13.75 8.91
N GLY A 480 17.06 12.52 9.17
CA GLY A 480 17.00 11.95 10.53
C GLY A 480 15.89 12.52 11.39
N ASN A 481 14.83 13.07 10.78
CA ASN A 481 13.72 13.72 11.46
C ASN A 481 12.63 12.72 11.92
N ASP A 482 13.04 11.58 12.52
CA ASP A 482 12.14 10.50 12.94
C ASP A 482 10.92 11.00 13.74
N MET A 483 9.78 10.32 13.60
CA MET A 483 8.61 10.53 14.46
C MET A 483 8.59 9.52 15.61
N VAL A 484 8.43 9.99 16.85
CA VAL A 484 8.56 9.17 18.06
C VAL A 484 7.34 9.34 18.95
N ALA A 485 6.86 8.24 19.54
CA ALA A 485 5.80 8.26 20.55
C ALA A 485 6.34 8.86 21.87
N PRO A 486 5.62 9.80 22.52
CA PRO A 486 6.11 10.45 23.74
C PRO A 486 6.11 9.55 24.98
N SER A 487 5.38 8.43 24.96
CA SER A 487 5.29 7.46 26.05
C SER A 487 4.76 6.12 25.52
N THR A 488 4.80 5.08 26.34
CA THR A 488 4.32 3.74 25.97
C THR A 488 2.82 3.71 25.68
N SER A 489 2.00 4.50 26.40
CA SER A 489 0.56 4.60 26.17
C SER A 489 0.21 5.38 24.89
N ALA A 490 1.14 6.21 24.41
CA ALA A 490 0.95 6.99 23.19
C ALA A 490 1.28 6.22 21.90
N GLN A 491 1.92 5.04 21.99
CA GLN A 491 2.34 4.27 20.83
C GLN A 491 1.12 3.79 20.01
N PRO A 492 1.01 4.12 18.71
CA PRO A 492 -0.11 3.66 17.88
C PRO A 492 0.04 2.19 17.52
N LEU A 493 -1.10 1.54 17.24
CA LEU A 493 -1.14 0.12 16.87
C LEU A 493 -0.62 -0.07 15.44
N TYR A 494 0.31 -0.99 15.25
CA TYR A 494 0.64 -1.50 13.91
C TYR A 494 -0.47 -2.40 13.40
N VAL A 495 -0.97 -2.14 12.19
CA VAL A 495 -1.98 -2.97 11.53
C VAL A 495 -1.43 -3.44 10.19
N ALA A 496 -1.16 -4.74 10.06
CA ALA A 496 -0.57 -5.33 8.86
C ALA A 496 -1.46 -5.18 7.61
N SER A 497 -2.78 -5.26 7.80
CA SER A 497 -3.79 -5.15 6.72
C SER A 497 -4.80 -4.05 7.04
N GLY A 498 -4.38 -2.79 6.91
CA GLY A 498 -5.21 -1.62 7.11
C GLY A 498 -5.81 -1.09 5.81
N LEU A 499 -5.37 0.09 5.37
CA LEU A 499 -5.89 0.76 4.18
C LEU A 499 -5.69 -0.08 2.93
N ASN A 500 -6.78 -0.55 2.34
CA ASN A 500 -6.79 -1.42 1.15
C ASN A 500 -5.79 -2.58 1.23
N SER A 501 -5.76 -3.25 2.39
CA SER A 501 -4.86 -4.39 2.68
C SER A 501 -3.37 -4.04 2.71
N LYS A 502 -3.02 -2.78 2.96
CA LYS A 502 -1.64 -2.33 3.17
C LYS A 502 -1.37 -2.00 4.64
N PRO A 503 -0.11 -2.13 5.10
CA PRO A 503 0.25 -1.81 6.47
C PRO A 503 0.05 -0.32 6.79
N ILE A 504 -0.47 -0.02 7.99
CA ILE A 504 -0.66 1.34 8.51
C ILE A 504 -0.39 1.42 10.01
N LEU A 505 -0.41 2.64 10.55
CA LEU A 505 -0.48 2.90 11.99
C LEU A 505 -1.90 3.36 12.36
N ARG A 506 -2.53 2.67 13.30
CA ARG A 506 -3.85 2.97 13.82
C ARG A 506 -3.76 3.70 15.16
N PHE A 507 -4.47 4.81 15.24
CA PHE A 507 -4.52 5.71 16.37
C PHE A 507 -5.94 5.71 16.94
N ASN A 508 -6.03 5.73 18.27
CA ASN A 508 -7.22 6.13 19.03
C ASN A 508 -6.92 7.42 19.80
N THR A 509 -7.87 7.89 20.60
CA THR A 509 -7.75 9.15 21.37
C THR A 509 -6.60 9.22 22.38
N SER A 510 -5.92 8.12 22.68
CA SER A 510 -4.78 8.08 23.62
C SER A 510 -3.42 7.99 22.93
N GLN A 511 -3.39 7.85 21.61
CA GLN A 511 -2.18 7.54 20.84
C GLN A 511 -1.73 8.73 19.99
N SER A 512 -0.42 8.98 19.98
CA SER A 512 0.20 10.07 19.21
C SER A 512 1.68 9.77 18.92
N ILE A 513 2.18 10.33 17.82
CA ILE A 513 3.62 10.38 17.51
C ILE A 513 3.99 11.77 17.01
N LYS A 514 5.23 12.20 17.23
CA LYS A 514 5.66 13.55 16.87
C LYS A 514 7.12 13.62 16.44
N ASN A 515 7.46 14.64 15.66
CA ASN A 515 8.85 15.02 15.43
C ASN A 515 9.18 16.33 16.17
N ASN A 516 10.47 16.58 16.40
CA ASN A 516 10.93 17.83 17.04
C ASN A 516 11.46 18.85 16.02
N PHE A 517 11.50 18.51 14.73
CA PHE A 517 12.02 19.41 13.69
C PHE A 517 10.96 20.45 13.31
N ASN A 518 11.36 21.72 13.31
CA ASN A 518 10.51 22.84 12.94
C ASN A 518 10.46 23.02 11.42
N PHE A 519 9.26 22.99 10.84
CA PHE A 519 9.02 23.34 9.43
C PHE A 519 8.52 24.78 9.34
N SER A 520 9.38 25.70 8.92
CA SER A 520 9.07 27.12 8.72
C SER A 520 8.48 27.38 7.32
N THR A 521 7.88 28.55 7.12
CA THR A 521 7.52 29.03 5.76
C THR A 521 8.78 29.33 4.93
N PRO A 522 8.81 29.01 3.62
CA PRO A 522 7.77 28.33 2.86
C PRO A 522 7.69 26.82 3.16
N TYR A 523 6.53 26.20 3.00
CA TYR A 523 6.35 24.77 3.25
C TYR A 523 5.36 24.10 2.30
N SER A 524 5.49 22.77 2.21
CA SER A 524 4.48 21.85 1.69
C SER A 524 4.41 20.63 2.59
N VAL A 525 3.21 20.20 2.95
CA VAL A 525 2.97 18.98 3.72
C VAL A 525 1.94 18.14 2.99
N VAL A 526 2.22 16.85 2.79
CA VAL A 526 1.32 15.88 2.17
C VAL A 526 1.17 14.71 3.12
N TYR A 527 -0.05 14.27 3.42
CA TYR A 527 -0.25 13.07 4.23
C TYR A 527 -1.49 12.26 3.85
N THR A 528 -1.45 10.98 4.21
CA THR A 528 -2.49 10.00 3.89
C THR A 528 -3.08 9.40 5.14
N ALA A 529 -4.41 9.47 5.26
CA ALA A 529 -5.12 8.95 6.43
C ALA A 529 -6.60 8.63 6.16
N LYS A 530 -7.25 8.02 7.15
CA LYS A 530 -8.68 7.68 7.17
C LYS A 530 -9.22 7.77 8.59
N GLN A 531 -10.43 8.29 8.77
CA GLN A 531 -11.16 8.22 10.04
C GLN A 531 -11.75 6.81 10.24
N THR A 532 -11.61 6.26 11.44
CA THR A 532 -11.96 4.86 11.76
C THR A 532 -12.95 4.70 12.91
N GLY A 533 -13.17 5.74 13.72
CA GLY A 533 -14.03 5.67 14.90
C GLY A 533 -14.86 6.94 15.13
N PRO A 534 -15.59 6.99 16.26
CA PRO A 534 -16.51 8.10 16.56
C PRO A 534 -15.78 9.40 16.92
N SER A 535 -14.53 9.35 17.38
CA SER A 535 -13.76 10.55 17.74
C SER A 535 -13.17 11.18 16.48
N ARG A 536 -13.66 12.36 16.10
CA ARG A 536 -13.33 13.03 14.82
C ARG A 536 -12.70 14.41 15.06
N GLY A 537 -11.58 14.43 15.78
CA GLY A 537 -10.78 15.61 16.04
C GLY A 537 -9.77 15.91 14.91
N ARG A 538 -8.57 16.33 15.29
CA ARG A 538 -7.43 16.59 14.42
C ARG A 538 -6.57 15.34 14.24
N VAL A 539 -6.07 15.13 13.02
CA VAL A 539 -5.15 14.02 12.71
C VAL A 539 -3.72 14.52 12.52
N LEU A 540 -3.46 15.48 11.62
CA LEU A 540 -2.12 16.06 11.43
C LEU A 540 -2.07 17.52 11.89
N ASN A 541 -1.16 17.81 12.82
CA ASN A 541 -1.21 19.02 13.65
C ASN A 541 0.18 19.66 13.79
N GLY A 542 0.20 20.96 14.03
CA GLY A 542 1.40 21.70 14.39
C GLY A 542 1.84 21.44 15.83
N SER A 543 3.13 21.64 16.11
CA SER A 543 3.65 21.34 17.45
C SER A 543 3.50 22.44 18.47
N ASN A 544 3.70 23.69 18.07
CA ASN A 544 3.78 24.81 19.01
C ASN A 544 2.88 25.96 18.60
N ASN A 545 1.92 25.68 17.72
CA ASN A 545 1.02 26.66 17.15
C ASN A 545 -0.27 25.98 16.70
N ASN A 546 -1.31 26.77 16.42
CA ASN A 546 -2.60 26.29 15.94
C ASN A 546 -2.52 26.04 14.43
N TRP A 547 -1.93 24.90 14.07
CA TRP A 547 -1.87 24.38 12.71
C TRP A 547 -2.56 23.02 12.63
N LEU A 548 -3.44 22.80 11.66
CA LEU A 548 -4.07 21.50 11.37
C LEU A 548 -4.30 21.32 9.88
N LEU A 549 -4.26 20.06 9.44
CA LEU A 549 -4.58 19.64 8.07
C LEU A 549 -5.42 18.35 8.08
N GLY A 550 -6.52 18.32 7.34
CA GLY A 550 -7.38 17.15 7.08
C GLY A 550 -8.72 17.16 7.81
N TRP A 551 -8.76 16.93 9.11
CA TRP A 551 -10.00 16.81 9.89
C TRP A 551 -10.01 17.70 11.13
N TRP A 552 -11.20 18.16 11.50
CA TRP A 552 -11.48 18.87 12.75
C TRP A 552 -13.00 18.93 12.99
N GLY A 553 -13.44 18.84 14.24
CA GLY A 553 -14.84 19.11 14.63
C GLY A 553 -15.89 18.21 13.97
N GLY A 554 -15.54 16.97 13.60
CA GLY A 554 -16.44 16.09 12.84
C GLY A 554 -16.50 16.37 11.34
N SER A 555 -15.72 17.32 10.83
CA SER A 555 -15.61 17.66 9.41
C SER A 555 -14.28 17.19 8.80
N LYS A 556 -14.30 16.92 7.49
CA LYS A 556 -13.12 16.66 6.64
C LYS A 556 -12.74 17.90 5.81
N SER A 557 -11.67 17.82 5.03
CA SER A 557 -11.13 18.96 4.24
C SER A 557 -10.82 20.21 5.09
N GLN A 558 -10.45 20.03 6.36
CA GLN A 558 -10.18 21.13 7.28
C GLN A 558 -8.70 21.56 7.20
N ALA A 559 -8.44 22.86 7.09
CA ALA A 559 -7.11 23.46 7.14
C ALA A 559 -7.17 24.78 7.88
N TYR A 560 -6.47 24.83 9.02
CA TYR A 560 -6.33 26.01 9.85
C TYR A 560 -4.84 26.21 10.11
N PHE A 561 -4.26 27.27 9.55
CA PHE A 561 -2.82 27.54 9.58
C PHE A 561 -2.58 28.88 10.30
N GLU A 562 -2.89 28.98 11.60
CA GLU A 562 -3.09 30.25 12.34
C GLU A 562 -4.27 31.10 11.81
N GLY A 563 -5.19 30.46 11.11
CA GLY A 563 -6.37 31.05 10.50
C GLY A 563 -6.97 30.08 9.48
N TRP A 564 -8.27 30.23 9.19
CA TRP A 564 -8.96 29.35 8.25
C TRP A 564 -8.46 29.53 6.80
N VAL A 565 -8.02 28.43 6.20
CA VAL A 565 -7.66 28.34 4.77
C VAL A 565 -8.77 27.62 4.00
N SER A 566 -9.40 26.62 4.64
CA SER A 566 -10.60 25.90 4.18
C SER A 566 -11.89 26.46 4.82
N GLN A 567 -13.04 25.96 4.36
CA GLN A 567 -14.34 26.22 5.01
C GLN A 567 -14.41 25.55 6.39
N GLU A 568 -14.66 26.35 7.42
CA GLU A 568 -14.98 25.91 8.78
C GLU A 568 -16.27 25.08 8.78
N ASN A 569 -16.25 23.93 9.45
CA ASN A 569 -17.40 23.01 9.59
C ASN A 569 -18.05 22.60 8.25
N GLY A 570 -17.27 22.60 7.16
CA GLY A 570 -17.80 22.53 5.80
C GLY A 570 -18.42 21.18 5.44
N ILE A 571 -17.62 20.11 5.41
CA ILE A 571 -18.06 18.80 4.92
C ILE A 571 -17.97 17.79 6.06
N PRO A 572 -19.08 17.11 6.44
CA PRO A 572 -19.03 16.03 7.43
C PRO A 572 -17.99 14.98 7.06
N ALA A 573 -17.21 14.56 8.05
CA ALA A 573 -16.23 13.52 7.87
C ALA A 573 -16.95 12.18 7.61
N ASP A 574 -16.43 11.42 6.66
CA ASP A 574 -16.91 10.08 6.34
C ASP A 574 -15.85 9.04 6.73
N ASN A 575 -16.00 7.82 6.21
CA ASN A 575 -15.10 6.70 6.47
C ASN A 575 -14.21 6.38 5.25
N ASN A 576 -14.05 7.32 4.31
CA ASN A 576 -13.13 7.16 3.19
C ASN A 576 -11.71 7.55 3.60
N ALA A 577 -10.73 7.01 2.88
CA ALA A 577 -9.35 7.44 2.99
C ALA A 577 -9.12 8.65 2.07
N TYR A 578 -8.20 9.53 2.46
CA TYR A 578 -7.87 10.75 1.72
C TYR A 578 -6.36 11.01 1.71
N VAL A 579 -5.91 11.67 0.65
CA VAL A 579 -4.62 12.33 0.58
C VAL A 579 -4.86 13.83 0.75
N TYR A 580 -4.32 14.42 1.82
CA TYR A 580 -4.38 15.86 2.05
C TYR A 580 -3.05 16.52 1.81
N SER A 581 -3.08 17.72 1.22
CA SER A 581 -1.90 18.56 1.07
C SER A 581 -2.16 19.98 1.54
N GLY A 582 -1.19 20.57 2.23
CA GLY A 582 -1.18 21.97 2.65
C GLY A 582 0.10 22.64 2.20
N THR A 583 0.01 23.82 1.60
CA THR A 583 1.18 24.63 1.22
C THR A 583 1.04 26.05 1.73
N GLY A 584 2.16 26.71 2.01
CA GLY A 584 2.15 28.11 2.41
C GLY A 584 3.52 28.79 2.25
N ASN A 585 3.53 30.06 1.81
CA ASN A 585 4.76 30.85 1.66
C ASN A 585 4.89 32.00 2.68
N GLY A 586 3.97 32.08 3.65
CA GLY A 586 3.90 33.17 4.64
C GLY A 586 3.00 34.34 4.23
N SER A 587 2.57 34.40 2.97
CA SER A 587 1.61 35.38 2.45
C SER A 587 0.36 34.72 1.90
N THR A 588 0.53 33.57 1.24
CA THR A 588 -0.56 32.76 0.69
C THR A 588 -0.45 31.32 1.12
N SER A 589 -1.62 30.68 1.26
CA SER A 589 -1.77 29.28 1.66
C SER A 589 -2.79 28.55 0.80
N PHE A 590 -2.57 27.26 0.58
CA PHE A 590 -3.48 26.39 -0.16
C PHE A 590 -3.66 25.04 0.53
N VAL A 591 -4.85 24.46 0.36
CA VAL A 591 -5.19 23.11 0.80
C VAL A 591 -5.78 22.30 -0.34
N PHE A 592 -5.44 21.02 -0.41
CA PHE A 592 -5.92 20.07 -1.39
C PHE A 592 -6.41 18.79 -0.71
N GLU A 593 -7.50 18.22 -1.21
CA GLU A 593 -8.01 16.90 -0.87
C GLU A 593 -8.04 16.07 -2.15
N ASN A 594 -7.31 14.95 -2.17
CA ASN A 594 -7.13 14.12 -3.35
C ASN A 594 -6.76 14.95 -4.59
N SER A 595 -5.77 15.84 -4.45
CA SER A 595 -5.30 16.77 -5.50
C SER A 595 -6.29 17.86 -5.93
N ILE A 596 -7.53 17.88 -5.42
CA ILE A 596 -8.51 18.94 -5.66
C ILE A 596 -8.33 20.06 -4.64
N ALA A 597 -8.21 21.30 -5.10
CA ALA A 597 -8.13 22.47 -4.22
C ALA A 597 -9.41 22.64 -3.38
N LYS A 598 -9.24 22.86 -2.07
CA LYS A 598 -10.30 23.14 -1.09
C LYS A 598 -10.15 24.53 -0.45
N THR A 599 -9.20 25.32 -0.94
CA THR A 599 -8.89 26.66 -0.43
C THR A 599 -10.06 27.62 -0.67
N ILE A 600 -10.48 28.32 0.37
CA ILE A 600 -11.46 29.42 0.28
C ILE A 600 -10.85 30.79 0.60
N SER A 601 -9.76 30.83 1.36
CA SER A 601 -9.07 32.06 1.77
C SER A 601 -7.59 31.95 1.44
N GLN A 602 -7.21 32.38 0.24
CA GLN A 602 -5.82 32.23 -0.25
C GLN A 602 -4.81 33.11 0.50
N ASN A 603 -5.26 34.19 1.14
CA ASN A 603 -4.42 35.14 1.88
C ASN A 603 -4.58 35.01 3.41
N GLY A 604 -5.44 34.10 3.88
CA GLY A 604 -5.68 33.83 5.30
C GLY A 604 -4.95 32.56 5.75
N GLY A 605 -4.64 32.45 7.05
CA GLY A 605 -3.97 31.28 7.60
C GLY A 605 -2.57 31.07 7.01
N ASN A 606 -1.62 31.93 7.38
CA ASN A 606 -0.26 31.94 6.81
C ASN A 606 0.81 31.31 7.73
N GLY A 607 0.37 30.69 8.82
CA GLY A 607 1.25 29.98 9.75
C GLY A 607 1.84 28.72 9.14
N SER A 608 3.07 28.40 9.53
CA SER A 608 3.69 27.11 9.25
C SER A 608 3.37 26.10 10.35
N PRO A 609 3.60 24.78 10.15
CA PRO A 609 3.29 23.76 11.15
C PRO A 609 4.05 23.91 12.48
N ASN A 610 5.18 24.62 12.50
CA ASN A 610 6.04 24.76 13.68
C ASN A 610 6.31 23.42 14.40
N GLY A 611 6.62 22.39 13.61
CA GLY A 611 6.73 20.97 13.98
C GLY A 611 5.52 20.13 13.55
N LEU A 612 5.63 18.80 13.49
CA LEU A 612 4.52 17.92 13.09
C LEU A 612 4.20 16.87 14.16
N ARG A 613 2.92 16.77 14.49
CA ARG A 613 2.33 15.79 15.42
C ARG A 613 1.18 15.07 14.73
N ILE A 614 1.05 13.79 15.02
CA ILE A 614 -0.10 12.99 14.63
C ILE A 614 -0.93 12.72 15.87
N ASN A 615 -2.21 13.08 15.77
CA ASN A 615 -3.25 12.69 16.71
C ASN A 615 -3.01 13.15 18.16
N GLU A 616 -2.56 14.40 18.34
CA GLU A 616 -2.31 15.02 19.66
C GLU A 616 -3.17 16.28 19.86
N SER A 617 -3.48 16.68 21.09
CA SER A 617 -4.35 17.81 21.50
C SER A 617 -5.86 17.59 21.34
N GLU A 618 -6.34 17.29 20.13
CA GLU A 618 -7.76 17.01 19.84
C GLU A 618 -7.83 15.70 19.07
N PRO A 619 -7.57 14.56 19.72
CA PRO A 619 -7.22 13.35 19.00
C PRO A 619 -8.43 12.69 18.34
N SER A 620 -8.16 11.94 17.29
CA SER A 620 -9.11 11.19 16.47
C SER A 620 -8.89 9.68 16.60
N ASP A 621 -9.89 8.92 16.16
CA ASP A 621 -9.73 7.51 15.83
C ASP A 621 -9.38 7.40 14.34
N ALA A 622 -8.11 7.16 13.99
CA ALA A 622 -7.63 7.26 12.60
C ALA A 622 -6.59 6.21 12.20
N ASP A 623 -6.62 5.79 10.94
CA ASP A 623 -5.50 5.09 10.29
C ASP A 623 -4.65 6.11 9.54
N VAL A 624 -3.33 6.11 9.77
CA VAL A 624 -2.38 7.01 9.11
C VAL A 624 -1.28 6.20 8.42
N ALA A 625 -0.90 6.67 7.24
CA ALA A 625 0.03 6.03 6.32
C ALA A 625 1.25 6.92 6.05
N ASP A 626 1.48 7.33 4.80
CA ASP A 626 2.65 8.15 4.43
C ASP A 626 2.47 9.63 4.80
N ILE A 627 3.57 10.29 5.18
CA ILE A 627 3.66 11.73 5.45
C ILE A 627 4.94 12.28 4.84
N PHE A 628 4.82 13.40 4.14
CA PHE A 628 5.92 14.14 3.53
C PHE A 628 5.85 15.60 3.96
N ALA A 629 6.99 16.19 4.32
CA ALA A 629 7.09 17.61 4.59
C ALA A 629 8.34 18.21 3.94
N PHE A 630 8.18 19.40 3.37
CA PHE A 630 9.17 20.15 2.61
C PHE A 630 9.28 21.57 3.17
N ASP A 631 10.47 22.15 3.13
CA ASP A 631 10.76 23.56 3.45
C ASP A 631 10.65 24.48 2.23
N THR A 632 9.83 24.08 1.26
CA THR A 632 9.51 24.83 0.05
C THR A 632 8.03 24.68 -0.30
N VAL A 633 7.48 25.64 -1.05
CA VAL A 633 6.23 25.41 -1.78
C VAL A 633 6.59 24.58 -3.01
N LEU A 634 6.15 23.33 -3.05
CA LEU A 634 6.34 22.46 -4.20
C LEU A 634 5.64 23.05 -5.42
N SER A 635 6.24 22.84 -6.59
CA SER A 635 5.55 23.07 -7.85
C SER A 635 4.28 22.22 -7.90
N GLU A 636 3.26 22.64 -8.63
CA GLU A 636 2.03 21.86 -8.80
C GLU A 636 2.34 20.43 -9.29
N VAL A 637 3.27 20.30 -10.23
CA VAL A 637 3.73 19.02 -10.78
C VAL A 637 4.34 18.14 -9.69
N ASP A 638 5.25 18.67 -8.88
CA ASP A 638 5.95 17.88 -7.86
C ASP A 638 5.04 17.55 -6.67
N ARG A 639 4.13 18.46 -6.30
CA ARG A 639 3.08 18.18 -5.30
C ARG A 639 2.24 17.00 -5.74
N ILE A 640 1.74 17.01 -6.99
CA ILE A 640 0.88 15.95 -7.48
C ILE A 640 1.63 14.62 -7.61
N LYS A 641 2.93 14.61 -7.95
CA LYS A 641 3.74 13.37 -7.92
C LYS A 641 3.77 12.73 -6.53
N VAL A 642 3.95 13.53 -5.48
CA VAL A 642 3.98 13.03 -4.09
C VAL A 642 2.60 12.55 -3.67
N GLU A 643 1.56 13.35 -3.95
CA GLU A 643 0.16 13.00 -3.73
C GLU A 643 -0.15 11.64 -4.37
N LEU A 644 -0.02 11.51 -5.69
CA LEU A 644 -0.30 10.29 -6.45
C LEU A 644 0.50 9.09 -5.99
N SER A 645 1.77 9.26 -5.61
CA SER A 645 2.59 8.14 -5.15
C SER A 645 1.96 7.47 -3.93
N THR A 646 1.56 8.26 -2.92
CA THR A 646 0.92 7.68 -1.73
C THR A 646 -0.49 7.17 -2.04
N GLY A 647 -1.33 7.96 -2.71
CA GLY A 647 -2.69 7.51 -2.94
C GLY A 647 -2.79 6.32 -3.92
N ASN A 648 -1.89 6.15 -4.89
CA ASN A 648 -1.85 4.94 -5.71
C ASN A 648 -1.41 3.72 -4.90
N TYR A 649 -0.43 3.88 -4.00
CA TYR A 649 0.05 2.77 -3.17
C TYR A 649 -1.05 2.23 -2.24
N TYR A 650 -1.82 3.13 -1.63
CA TYR A 650 -2.91 2.79 -0.73
C TYR A 650 -4.29 2.70 -1.41
N GLY A 651 -4.37 2.82 -2.74
CA GLY A 651 -5.61 2.72 -3.51
C GLY A 651 -6.68 3.78 -3.18
N ILE A 652 -6.25 5.03 -2.91
CA ILE A 652 -7.09 6.14 -2.42
C ILE A 652 -7.57 7.06 -3.52
N PHE A 653 -6.76 7.38 -4.53
CA PHE A 653 -7.27 8.15 -5.66
C PHE A 653 -8.16 7.24 -6.50
N PRO A 654 -9.47 7.50 -6.61
CA PRO A 654 -10.09 7.30 -7.89
C PRO A 654 -9.59 8.46 -8.75
N ASN A 655 -8.45 8.27 -9.41
CA ASN A 655 -8.07 9.00 -10.62
C ASN A 655 -8.32 10.53 -10.60
N ILE A 656 -7.30 11.38 -10.42
CA ILE A 656 -7.39 12.85 -10.68
C ILE A 656 -6.16 13.32 -11.50
N PRO A 657 -6.27 14.37 -12.35
CA PRO A 657 -5.45 14.55 -13.56
C PRO A 657 -4.02 15.02 -13.33
N LEU A 658 -3.09 14.50 -14.12
CA LEU A 658 -1.77 15.07 -14.37
C LEU A 658 -1.63 15.40 -15.86
N GLY A 659 -1.56 16.68 -16.20
CA GLY A 659 -0.91 17.16 -17.42
C GLY A 659 -1.46 16.64 -18.75
N LEU A 660 -2.50 17.32 -19.24
CA LEU A 660 -2.96 17.67 -20.60
C LEU A 660 -2.54 16.90 -21.88
N THR A 661 -1.57 15.98 -21.88
CA THR A 661 -1.15 15.30 -23.09
C THR A 661 -1.70 13.88 -23.13
N ALA A 662 -2.38 13.59 -24.22
CA ALA A 662 -2.75 12.24 -24.60
C ALA A 662 -1.53 11.29 -24.59
N SER A 663 -0.33 11.80 -24.88
CA SER A 663 0.87 11.01 -25.06
C SER A 663 1.90 11.15 -23.94
N ILE A 664 2.60 10.04 -23.65
CA ILE A 664 3.82 9.97 -22.84
C ILE A 664 4.90 9.14 -23.54
N ASP A 665 6.17 9.47 -23.32
CA ASP A 665 7.30 8.63 -23.69
C ASP A 665 7.78 7.85 -22.46
N VAL A 666 8.05 6.56 -22.64
CA VAL A 666 8.45 5.65 -21.55
C VAL A 666 9.69 4.86 -21.93
N SER A 667 10.64 4.74 -20.99
CA SER A 667 11.90 4.02 -21.20
C SER A 667 12.21 3.05 -20.06
N PRO A 668 11.35 2.05 -19.79
CA PRO A 668 11.56 1.13 -18.68
C PRO A 668 12.77 0.19 -18.90
N THR A 669 13.45 -0.15 -17.81
CA THR A 669 14.55 -1.14 -17.79
C THR A 669 14.09 -2.55 -17.41
N GLU A 670 12.85 -2.68 -16.94
CA GLU A 670 12.16 -3.94 -16.62
C GLU A 670 10.70 -3.85 -17.08
N THR A 671 10.04 -4.98 -17.34
CA THR A 671 8.63 -5.00 -17.77
C THR A 671 7.75 -4.22 -16.80
N ALA A 672 7.03 -3.25 -17.32
CA ALA A 672 6.27 -2.30 -16.51
C ALA A 672 4.86 -2.08 -17.08
N THR A 673 3.88 -1.93 -16.20
CA THR A 673 2.51 -1.56 -16.56
C THR A 673 2.29 -0.07 -16.28
N TYR A 674 1.76 0.62 -17.27
CA TYR A 674 1.38 2.04 -17.21
C TYR A 674 -0.14 2.12 -17.17
N TYR A 675 -0.66 2.95 -16.28
CA TYR A 675 -2.09 3.20 -16.11
C TYR A 675 -2.41 4.59 -16.65
N VAL A 676 -3.54 4.71 -17.34
CA VAL A 676 -4.11 5.99 -17.73
C VAL A 676 -5.53 6.14 -17.20
N SER A 677 -5.82 7.32 -16.69
CA SER A 677 -7.18 7.75 -16.38
C SER A 677 -7.57 8.85 -17.35
N GLY A 678 -8.72 8.71 -18.01
CA GLY A 678 -9.31 9.77 -18.82
C GLY A 678 -10.48 10.42 -18.09
N PHE A 679 -10.67 11.72 -18.28
CA PHE A 679 -11.64 12.55 -17.57
C PHE A 679 -12.62 13.25 -18.51
N SER A 680 -13.85 13.45 -18.03
CA SER A 680 -14.81 14.37 -18.65
C SER A 680 -14.41 15.85 -18.45
N LEU A 681 -15.14 16.77 -19.08
CA LEU A 681 -14.80 18.20 -19.15
C LEU A 681 -14.60 18.84 -17.77
N ASN A 682 -15.48 18.57 -16.80
CA ASN A 682 -15.36 19.08 -15.44
C ASN A 682 -14.80 18.03 -14.46
N GLY A 683 -14.26 16.92 -14.98
CA GLY A 683 -13.61 15.88 -14.20
C GLY A 683 -14.53 15.03 -13.33
N SER A 684 -15.85 15.09 -13.51
CA SER A 684 -16.79 14.29 -12.69
C SER A 684 -16.81 12.81 -13.07
N CYS A 685 -16.62 12.48 -14.35
CA CYS A 685 -16.48 11.12 -14.84
C CYS A 685 -15.02 10.74 -15.07
N VAL A 686 -14.67 9.51 -14.69
CA VAL A 686 -13.34 8.97 -14.90
C VAL A 686 -13.38 7.53 -15.41
N VAL A 687 -12.57 7.22 -16.42
CA VAL A 687 -12.43 5.89 -16.99
C VAL A 687 -10.95 5.51 -17.01
N ASN A 688 -10.64 4.30 -16.55
CA ASN A 688 -9.27 3.79 -16.46
C ASN A 688 -8.96 2.80 -17.58
N ASN A 689 -7.70 2.82 -18.02
CA ASN A 689 -7.11 1.80 -18.86
C ASN A 689 -5.63 1.58 -18.46
N SER A 690 -5.00 0.52 -18.97
CA SER A 690 -3.59 0.23 -18.72
C SER A 690 -2.94 -0.45 -19.91
N VAL A 691 -1.64 -0.24 -20.09
CA VAL A 691 -0.80 -0.91 -21.09
C VAL A 691 0.44 -1.48 -20.44
N THR A 692 0.84 -2.68 -20.85
CA THR A 692 2.10 -3.29 -20.40
C THR A 692 3.17 -3.10 -21.48
N VAL A 693 4.31 -2.57 -21.06
CA VAL A 693 5.54 -2.47 -21.85
C VAL A 693 6.43 -3.62 -21.45
N THR A 694 6.58 -4.60 -22.33
CA THR A 694 7.43 -5.77 -22.10
C THR A 694 8.88 -5.41 -22.42
N VAL A 695 9.77 -5.62 -21.46
CA VAL A 695 11.21 -5.38 -21.64
C VAL A 695 11.92 -6.73 -21.78
N LEU A 696 12.63 -6.91 -22.89
CA LEU A 696 13.48 -8.08 -23.13
C LEU A 696 14.95 -7.65 -23.23
N LYS A 697 15.86 -8.58 -22.92
CA LYS A 697 17.31 -8.39 -22.99
C LYS A 697 17.90 -9.07 -24.23
N ASP A 698 19.07 -8.62 -24.69
CA ASP A 698 19.82 -9.31 -25.74
C ASP A 698 20.41 -10.62 -25.17
N PRO A 699 20.27 -11.79 -25.84
CA PRO A 699 20.91 -13.03 -25.43
C PRO A 699 22.46 -12.99 -25.45
N ASN A 700 23.08 -11.99 -26.09
CA ASN A 700 24.52 -11.75 -26.14
C ASN A 700 25.32 -13.00 -26.56
N LEU A 701 24.94 -13.55 -27.72
CA LEU A 701 25.53 -14.78 -28.26
C LEU A 701 27.02 -14.56 -28.60
N SER A 702 27.88 -15.47 -28.15
CA SER A 702 29.34 -15.39 -28.37
C SER A 702 30.00 -16.78 -28.45
N SER A 703 31.32 -16.83 -28.66
CA SER A 703 32.14 -18.06 -28.70
C SER A 703 31.73 -19.11 -29.75
N PHE A 704 31.20 -18.68 -30.89
CA PHE A 704 30.85 -19.55 -32.01
C PHE A 704 31.91 -19.47 -33.13
N GLY A 705 32.98 -20.26 -33.01
CA GLY A 705 34.14 -20.18 -33.90
C GLY A 705 33.98 -20.98 -35.20
N ASN A 706 34.73 -20.57 -36.23
CA ASN A 706 34.84 -21.31 -37.49
C ASN A 706 35.47 -22.69 -37.29
N VAL A 707 35.05 -23.67 -38.09
CA VAL A 707 35.53 -25.05 -38.03
C VAL A 707 36.11 -25.46 -39.38
N THR A 708 37.30 -26.06 -39.37
CA THR A 708 37.91 -26.66 -40.56
C THR A 708 37.93 -28.17 -40.42
N LYS A 709 37.40 -28.87 -41.41
CA LYS A 709 37.35 -30.33 -41.52
C LYS A 709 37.87 -30.79 -42.89
N THR A 710 37.99 -32.09 -43.10
CA THR A 710 38.07 -32.75 -44.40
C THR A 710 36.87 -33.69 -44.56
N PHE A 711 36.62 -34.18 -45.77
CA PHE A 711 35.56 -35.19 -45.99
C PHE A 711 35.74 -36.44 -45.10
N PHE A 712 36.98 -36.83 -44.80
CA PHE A 712 37.29 -38.07 -44.09
C PHE A 712 37.29 -37.94 -42.55
N ASP A 713 37.02 -36.76 -42.02
CA ASP A 713 36.80 -36.58 -40.57
C ASP A 713 35.46 -37.19 -40.12
N GLY A 714 34.49 -37.32 -41.03
CA GLY A 714 33.15 -37.83 -40.72
C GLY A 714 32.29 -36.82 -39.94
N SER A 715 31.25 -37.32 -39.27
CA SER A 715 30.35 -36.47 -38.48
C SER A 715 31.02 -35.96 -37.21
N TYR A 716 30.61 -34.77 -36.75
CA TYR A 716 31.10 -34.17 -35.50
C TYR A 716 29.97 -33.42 -34.76
N THR A 717 30.15 -33.22 -33.46
CA THR A 717 29.18 -32.48 -32.63
C THR A 717 29.57 -31.01 -32.50
N ILE A 718 28.58 -30.11 -32.65
CA ILE A 718 28.74 -28.66 -32.47
C ILE A 718 28.95 -28.35 -30.99
N THR A 719 29.93 -27.52 -30.68
CA THR A 719 30.02 -26.83 -29.39
C THR A 719 29.07 -25.63 -29.42
N PRO A 720 28.06 -25.55 -28.53
CA PRO A 720 27.11 -24.45 -28.52
C PRO A 720 27.77 -23.09 -28.30
N PRO A 721 27.20 -21.99 -28.85
CA PRO A 721 27.63 -20.65 -28.46
C PRO A 721 27.31 -20.38 -26.99
N THR A 722 28.06 -19.46 -26.39
CA THR A 722 27.73 -18.91 -25.07
C THR A 722 26.51 -17.99 -25.22
N SER A 723 25.53 -18.11 -24.32
CA SER A 723 24.29 -17.32 -24.31
C SER A 723 23.94 -16.90 -22.88
N GLN A 724 23.41 -15.69 -22.71
CA GLN A 724 22.80 -15.22 -21.45
C GLN A 724 21.32 -15.63 -21.34
N SER A 725 20.73 -16.14 -22.42
CA SER A 725 19.37 -16.68 -22.44
C SER A 725 19.37 -18.17 -22.13
N ASN A 726 18.30 -18.64 -21.48
CA ASN A 726 18.05 -20.05 -21.24
C ASN A 726 17.17 -20.70 -22.33
N GLY A 727 16.87 -19.98 -23.41
CA GLY A 727 16.08 -20.54 -24.51
C GLY A 727 16.81 -21.69 -25.21
N SER A 728 16.09 -22.50 -25.96
CA SER A 728 16.70 -23.54 -26.79
C SER A 728 17.52 -22.94 -27.93
N ILE A 729 18.61 -23.61 -28.29
CA ILE A 729 19.43 -23.28 -29.47
C ILE A 729 19.25 -24.36 -30.53
N SER A 730 18.94 -23.94 -31.75
CA SER A 730 18.85 -24.80 -32.93
C SER A 730 19.93 -24.44 -33.96
N TYR A 731 20.29 -25.38 -34.82
CA TYR A 731 21.36 -25.21 -35.80
C TYR A 731 20.89 -25.50 -37.22
N ALA A 732 21.35 -24.71 -38.18
CA ALA A 732 21.09 -24.92 -39.60
C ALA A 732 22.38 -24.74 -40.42
N SER A 733 22.52 -25.52 -41.49
CA SER A 733 23.57 -25.33 -42.49
C SER A 733 23.00 -24.63 -43.71
N SER A 734 23.75 -23.67 -44.26
CA SER A 734 23.38 -22.98 -45.50
C SER A 734 23.58 -23.84 -46.76
N ASN A 735 24.29 -24.98 -46.67
CA ASN A 735 24.59 -25.82 -47.83
C ASN A 735 24.63 -27.32 -47.49
N PRO A 736 23.52 -28.04 -47.69
CA PRO A 736 23.40 -29.50 -47.46
C PRO A 736 24.37 -30.38 -48.27
N SER A 737 24.92 -29.89 -49.38
CA SER A 737 25.92 -30.63 -50.18
C SER A 737 27.31 -30.65 -49.54
N VAL A 738 27.54 -29.80 -48.54
CA VAL A 738 28.76 -29.78 -47.71
C VAL A 738 28.51 -30.43 -46.36
N ALA A 739 27.42 -30.05 -45.68
CA ALA A 739 27.03 -30.70 -44.43
C ALA A 739 25.52 -30.61 -44.14
N THR A 740 24.97 -31.61 -43.45
CA THR A 740 23.62 -31.60 -42.87
C THR A 740 23.69 -31.61 -41.35
N ILE A 741 22.66 -31.13 -40.66
CA ILE A 741 22.63 -31.03 -39.19
C ILE A 741 21.36 -31.67 -38.64
N SER A 742 21.52 -32.50 -37.60
CA SER A 742 20.42 -33.06 -36.81
C SER A 742 20.74 -32.89 -35.32
N GLY A 743 19.91 -32.13 -34.59
CA GLY A 743 20.25 -31.68 -33.24
C GLY A 743 21.54 -30.86 -33.26
N SER A 744 22.55 -31.30 -32.51
CA SER A 744 23.91 -30.73 -32.53
C SER A 744 24.91 -31.51 -33.39
N ASN A 745 24.48 -32.55 -34.10
CA ASN A 745 25.38 -33.41 -34.87
C ASN A 745 25.42 -32.98 -36.35
N VAL A 746 26.62 -32.63 -36.82
CA VAL A 746 26.91 -32.24 -38.20
C VAL A 746 27.41 -33.47 -38.95
N THR A 747 26.76 -33.81 -40.06
CA THR A 747 27.19 -34.85 -40.99
C THR A 747 27.82 -34.22 -42.21
N ILE A 748 29.11 -34.48 -42.45
CA ILE A 748 29.82 -34.00 -43.65
C ILE A 748 29.38 -34.82 -44.86
N THR A 749 28.92 -34.15 -45.91
CA THR A 749 28.39 -34.76 -47.14
C THR A 749 29.30 -34.54 -48.35
N GLY A 750 30.17 -33.52 -48.31
CA GLY A 750 31.09 -33.21 -49.40
C GLY A 750 32.10 -32.11 -49.06
N PRO A 751 33.20 -32.00 -49.83
CA PRO A 751 34.13 -30.88 -49.71
C PRO A 751 33.48 -29.56 -50.16
N GLY A 752 33.85 -28.45 -49.52
CA GLY A 752 33.32 -27.12 -49.79
C GLY A 752 33.20 -26.28 -48.51
N THR A 753 32.51 -25.15 -48.58
CA THR A 753 32.27 -24.28 -47.41
C THR A 753 30.76 -24.12 -47.19
N THR A 754 30.34 -24.16 -45.94
CA THR A 754 28.96 -23.82 -45.52
C THR A 754 28.99 -22.94 -44.28
N THR A 755 27.96 -22.11 -44.11
CA THR A 755 27.73 -21.35 -42.89
C THR A 755 26.79 -22.14 -42.01
N ILE A 756 27.21 -22.36 -40.76
CA ILE A 756 26.36 -22.89 -39.70
C ILE A 756 25.77 -21.70 -38.95
N THR A 757 24.45 -21.64 -38.85
CA THR A 757 23.71 -20.64 -38.07
C THR A 757 23.19 -21.30 -36.81
N ALA A 758 23.52 -20.74 -35.65
CA ALA A 758 22.90 -21.07 -34.38
C ALA A 758 21.81 -20.04 -34.07
N THR A 759 20.59 -20.49 -33.82
CA THR A 759 19.43 -19.65 -33.51
C THR A 759 18.99 -19.90 -32.09
N GLN A 760 19.03 -18.86 -31.27
CA GLN A 760 18.52 -18.81 -29.91
C GLN A 760 17.05 -18.40 -29.94
N ASP A 761 16.16 -19.24 -29.39
CA ASP A 761 14.73 -18.94 -29.32
C ASP A 761 14.42 -17.76 -28.37
N LEU A 762 13.34 -17.03 -28.71
CA LEU A 762 12.74 -16.01 -27.85
C LEU A 762 12.31 -16.63 -26.53
N THR A 763 12.58 -15.93 -25.43
CA THR A 763 12.04 -16.29 -24.11
C THR A 763 11.23 -15.13 -23.54
N GLY A 764 10.57 -15.34 -22.39
CA GLY A 764 9.90 -14.25 -21.67
C GLY A 764 10.85 -13.16 -21.12
N THR A 765 12.18 -13.31 -21.28
CA THR A 765 13.18 -12.39 -20.72
C THR A 765 14.22 -11.91 -21.73
N HIS A 766 14.42 -12.63 -22.84
CA HIS A 766 15.42 -12.30 -23.86
C HIS A 766 14.85 -12.40 -25.27
N PHE A 767 15.32 -11.53 -26.15
CA PHE A 767 15.03 -11.62 -27.58
C PHE A 767 15.57 -12.91 -28.19
N ALA A 768 14.98 -13.33 -29.32
CA ALA A 768 15.62 -14.30 -30.18
C ALA A 768 16.91 -13.69 -30.76
N GLY A 769 17.94 -14.52 -30.93
CA GLY A 769 19.23 -14.08 -31.46
C GLY A 769 19.81 -15.11 -32.40
N THR A 770 20.73 -14.70 -33.28
CA THR A 770 21.48 -15.63 -34.11
C THR A 770 22.97 -15.30 -34.09
N ILE A 771 23.80 -16.34 -34.21
CA ILE A 771 25.25 -16.23 -34.43
C ILE A 771 25.68 -17.25 -35.47
N THR A 772 26.69 -16.92 -36.28
CA THR A 772 27.13 -17.76 -37.40
C THR A 772 28.61 -18.11 -37.31
N ALA A 773 28.94 -19.28 -37.85
CA ALA A 773 30.31 -19.76 -38.00
C ALA A 773 30.47 -20.45 -39.36
N SER A 774 31.64 -20.35 -39.99
CA SER A 774 31.95 -21.06 -41.22
C SER A 774 32.45 -22.48 -40.92
N LEU A 775 31.89 -23.48 -41.58
CA LEU A 775 32.47 -24.82 -41.72
C LEU A 775 33.14 -24.93 -43.09
N THR A 776 34.45 -25.11 -43.10
CA THR A 776 35.23 -25.40 -44.31
C THR A 776 35.62 -26.87 -44.33
N VAL A 777 35.16 -27.61 -45.34
CA VAL A 777 35.52 -29.01 -45.58
C VAL A 777 36.53 -29.06 -46.73
N ASN A 778 37.82 -29.17 -46.38
CA ASN A 778 38.91 -29.27 -47.32
C ASN A 778 38.84 -30.58 -48.11
N SER A 779 39.08 -30.49 -49.43
CA SER A 779 39.25 -31.66 -50.28
C SER A 779 40.63 -32.27 -50.06
N VAL A 780 40.68 -33.58 -49.83
CA VAL A 780 41.94 -34.33 -49.78
C VAL A 780 41.92 -35.42 -50.84
N THR A 781 42.91 -35.41 -51.72
CA THR A 781 43.06 -36.45 -52.75
C THR A 781 43.76 -37.67 -52.16
N VAL A 782 43.12 -38.83 -52.24
CA VAL A 782 43.61 -40.11 -51.70
C VAL A 782 43.75 -41.16 -52.79
N LEU A 783 44.67 -42.10 -52.59
CA LEU A 783 44.80 -43.33 -53.38
C LEU A 783 44.12 -44.48 -52.63
N THR A 784 43.12 -45.08 -53.26
CA THR A 784 42.41 -46.24 -52.71
C THR A 784 43.21 -47.53 -52.81
N ARG A 785 42.84 -48.56 -52.03
CA ARG A 785 43.42 -49.91 -52.11
C ARG A 785 43.39 -50.51 -53.52
N ASN A 786 42.46 -50.06 -54.36
CA ASN A 786 42.30 -50.50 -55.75
C ASN A 786 43.00 -49.58 -56.76
N GLY A 787 43.84 -48.64 -56.32
CA GLY A 787 44.56 -47.71 -57.18
C GLY A 787 43.71 -46.57 -57.76
N LYS A 788 42.44 -46.43 -57.37
CA LYS A 788 41.58 -45.31 -57.77
C LYS A 788 41.95 -44.05 -56.98
N ILE A 789 42.03 -42.91 -57.67
CA ILE A 789 42.14 -41.58 -57.07
C ILE A 789 40.74 -41.13 -56.64
N SER A 790 40.57 -40.69 -55.39
CA SER A 790 39.29 -40.24 -54.85
C SER A 790 39.46 -39.09 -53.87
N THR A 791 38.38 -38.37 -53.60
CA THR A 791 38.29 -37.36 -52.53
C THR A 791 37.22 -37.71 -51.49
N THR A 792 36.51 -38.83 -51.69
CA THR A 792 35.38 -39.26 -50.86
C THR A 792 35.36 -40.76 -50.54
N ASP A 793 36.27 -41.55 -51.09
CA ASP A 793 36.31 -43.01 -50.85
C ASP A 793 37.18 -43.32 -49.63
N SER A 794 36.58 -43.94 -48.61
CA SER A 794 37.24 -44.24 -47.33
C SER A 794 38.20 -45.44 -47.40
N ASN A 795 38.28 -46.17 -48.52
CA ASN A 795 39.17 -47.32 -48.70
C ASN A 795 40.60 -46.93 -49.10
N TYR A 796 41.15 -45.86 -48.54
CA TYR A 796 42.49 -45.37 -48.87
C TYR A 796 43.62 -46.06 -48.11
N ILE A 797 44.78 -46.12 -48.75
CA ILE A 797 45.97 -46.82 -48.24
C ILE A 797 47.07 -45.86 -47.82
N ASN A 798 47.81 -46.22 -46.78
CA ASN A 798 49.05 -45.55 -46.39
C ASN A 798 50.23 -45.96 -47.29
N LYS A 799 51.42 -45.41 -47.02
CA LYS A 799 52.67 -45.72 -47.76
C LYS A 799 53.09 -47.20 -47.72
N ASN A 800 52.55 -47.97 -46.78
CA ASN A 800 52.84 -49.40 -46.61
C ASN A 800 51.73 -50.28 -47.22
N GLY A 801 50.75 -49.71 -47.93
CA GLY A 801 49.63 -50.46 -48.53
C GLY A 801 48.54 -50.89 -47.54
N ALA A 802 48.65 -50.53 -46.26
CA ALA A 802 47.63 -50.84 -45.25
C ALA A 802 46.51 -49.79 -45.31
N LEU A 803 45.27 -50.22 -45.05
CA LEU A 803 44.19 -49.28 -44.77
C LEU A 803 44.54 -48.53 -43.50
N GLN A 804 44.52 -47.21 -43.55
CA GLN A 804 44.80 -46.36 -42.41
C GLN A 804 43.77 -45.22 -42.39
N THR A 805 43.49 -44.67 -41.21
CA THR A 805 42.42 -43.68 -41.01
C THR A 805 42.92 -42.24 -40.92
N SER A 806 44.22 -42.00 -40.77
CA SER A 806 44.78 -40.66 -40.51
C SER A 806 45.72 -40.12 -41.60
N ASN A 807 46.11 -40.96 -42.56
CA ASN A 807 46.88 -40.53 -43.73
C ASN A 807 46.66 -41.47 -44.93
N SER A 808 47.02 -40.96 -46.11
CA SER A 808 46.96 -41.64 -47.39
C SER A 808 48.21 -41.33 -48.22
N LEU A 809 48.35 -42.00 -49.36
CA LEU A 809 49.17 -41.56 -50.48
C LEU A 809 48.42 -40.55 -51.36
N THR A 810 49.14 -39.58 -51.92
CA THR A 810 48.72 -38.74 -53.04
C THR A 810 48.84 -39.54 -54.35
N PRO A 811 48.29 -39.05 -55.47
CA PRO A 811 48.47 -39.68 -56.79
C PRO A 811 49.93 -39.88 -57.22
N PHE A 812 50.87 -39.16 -56.61
CA PHE A 812 52.30 -39.21 -56.90
C PHE A 812 53.11 -39.96 -55.84
N GLY A 813 52.46 -40.71 -54.94
CA GLY A 813 53.12 -41.48 -53.90
C GLY A 813 53.64 -40.67 -52.71
N GLY A 814 53.29 -39.38 -52.62
CA GLY A 814 53.58 -38.55 -51.45
C GLY A 814 52.63 -38.86 -50.28
N LYS A 815 53.06 -38.69 -49.03
CA LYS A 815 52.16 -38.81 -47.88
C LYS A 815 51.24 -37.58 -47.79
N THR A 816 49.95 -37.79 -47.56
CA THR A 816 48.99 -36.73 -47.25
C THR A 816 48.16 -37.08 -46.01
N ASN A 817 47.81 -36.08 -45.21
CA ASN A 817 46.90 -36.27 -44.07
C ASN A 817 45.47 -36.26 -44.61
N THR A 818 44.71 -37.30 -44.31
CA THR A 818 43.32 -37.41 -44.75
C THR A 818 42.35 -36.74 -43.80
N ARG A 819 42.76 -36.54 -42.55
CA ARG A 819 41.99 -35.92 -41.49
C ARG A 819 42.63 -34.63 -41.03
N SER A 820 41.79 -33.80 -40.41
CA SER A 820 42.15 -32.49 -39.90
C SER A 820 43.14 -32.58 -38.74
N ASN A 821 43.09 -33.63 -37.91
CA ASN A 821 43.93 -33.79 -36.72
C ASN A 821 43.81 -32.63 -35.71
N ASP A 822 42.62 -32.03 -35.60
CA ASP A 822 42.31 -30.89 -34.72
C ASP A 822 42.21 -31.25 -33.23
N GLY A 823 42.29 -32.53 -32.89
CA GLY A 823 42.16 -33.06 -31.54
C GLY A 823 40.78 -32.93 -30.90
N LEU A 824 39.75 -32.51 -31.63
CA LEU A 824 38.40 -32.36 -31.05
C LEU A 824 37.65 -33.70 -30.90
N SER A 825 38.19 -34.78 -31.47
CA SER A 825 37.68 -36.14 -31.33
C SER A 825 38.83 -37.15 -31.37
N ALA A 826 38.60 -38.38 -30.88
CA ALA A 826 39.55 -39.47 -31.02
C ALA A 826 39.91 -39.77 -32.49
N ALA A 827 38.96 -39.55 -33.41
CA ALA A 827 39.17 -39.75 -34.85
C ALA A 827 40.08 -38.70 -35.47
N THR A 828 40.09 -37.49 -34.92
CA THR A 828 40.89 -36.34 -35.35
C THR A 828 42.01 -36.04 -34.36
N ALA A 829 42.48 -37.05 -33.62
CA ALA A 829 43.54 -36.86 -32.64
C ALA A 829 44.83 -36.31 -33.27
N GLY A 830 45.39 -35.26 -32.68
CA GLY A 830 46.71 -34.73 -33.08
C GLY A 830 47.86 -35.59 -32.54
N SER A 831 49.10 -35.32 -32.92
CA SER A 831 50.25 -36.03 -32.31
C SER A 831 50.67 -35.47 -30.96
N SER A 832 50.34 -34.21 -30.68
CA SER A 832 50.62 -33.47 -29.44
C SER A 832 49.76 -32.19 -29.41
N ALA A 833 49.63 -31.54 -28.25
CA ALA A 833 49.03 -30.20 -28.17
C ALA A 833 49.74 -29.20 -29.08
N LEU A 834 51.07 -29.26 -29.18
CA LEU A 834 51.86 -28.36 -30.03
C LEU A 834 51.59 -28.59 -31.52
N GLN A 835 51.39 -29.84 -31.96
CA GLN A 835 50.98 -30.10 -33.33
C GLN A 835 49.61 -29.48 -33.62
N ILE A 836 48.64 -29.73 -32.73
CA ILE A 836 47.28 -29.18 -32.86
C ILE A 836 47.35 -27.65 -32.92
N LYS A 837 48.11 -27.00 -32.03
CA LYS A 837 48.26 -25.53 -32.04
C LYS A 837 48.92 -25.00 -33.31
N THR A 838 49.88 -25.72 -33.86
CA THR A 838 50.56 -25.35 -35.11
C THR A 838 49.58 -25.40 -36.28
N ASP A 839 48.78 -26.46 -36.36
CA ASP A 839 47.82 -26.67 -37.46
C ASP A 839 46.56 -25.80 -37.28
N TYR A 840 46.19 -25.50 -36.04
CA TYR A 840 45.02 -24.73 -35.63
C TYR A 840 45.43 -23.57 -34.71
N PRO A 841 45.98 -22.46 -35.25
CA PRO A 841 46.46 -21.34 -34.44
C PRO A 841 45.39 -20.68 -33.56
N SER A 842 44.11 -20.82 -33.91
CA SER A 842 42.97 -20.30 -33.14
C SER A 842 42.45 -21.26 -32.07
N ALA A 843 43.07 -22.43 -31.89
CA ALA A 843 42.72 -23.37 -30.82
C ALA A 843 42.78 -22.68 -29.45
N MET A 844 41.78 -22.96 -28.61
CA MET A 844 41.63 -22.43 -27.25
C MET A 844 42.04 -23.49 -26.22
N ASP A 845 42.27 -23.08 -24.98
CA ASP A 845 42.56 -24.01 -23.89
C ASP A 845 41.42 -25.01 -23.69
N GLY A 846 41.74 -26.26 -23.41
CA GLY A 846 40.73 -27.28 -23.16
C GLY A 846 41.20 -28.71 -23.35
N LEU A 847 40.23 -29.63 -23.45
CA LEU A 847 40.49 -31.05 -23.68
C LEU A 847 40.69 -31.34 -25.16
N TYR A 848 41.78 -32.03 -25.48
CA TYR A 848 42.12 -32.46 -26.82
C TYR A 848 42.52 -33.92 -26.84
N TRP A 849 42.17 -34.63 -27.92
CA TRP A 849 42.63 -35.97 -28.21
C TRP A 849 43.98 -35.91 -28.90
N ILE A 850 44.93 -36.68 -28.39
CA ILE A 850 46.21 -36.92 -29.05
C ILE A 850 46.46 -38.42 -29.24
N VAL A 851 47.32 -38.75 -30.18
CA VAL A 851 47.75 -40.11 -30.49
C VAL A 851 49.26 -40.16 -30.67
N ASN A 852 49.92 -41.04 -29.94
CA ASN A 852 51.36 -41.27 -30.04
C ASN A 852 51.63 -42.78 -30.11
N PRO A 853 52.36 -43.29 -31.12
CA PRO A 853 52.62 -44.73 -31.25
C PRO A 853 53.27 -45.39 -30.04
N ASN A 854 54.01 -44.63 -29.24
CA ASN A 854 54.74 -45.13 -28.07
C ASN A 854 53.94 -45.04 -26.76
N ILE A 855 52.76 -44.42 -26.79
CA ILE A 855 51.86 -44.28 -25.63
C ILE A 855 50.60 -45.08 -25.91
N ASN A 856 50.13 -45.87 -24.94
CA ASN A 856 48.88 -46.64 -25.04
C ASN A 856 48.75 -47.50 -26.32
N GLY A 857 49.87 -48.00 -26.84
CA GLY A 857 49.91 -48.79 -28.08
C GLY A 857 49.43 -48.03 -29.32
N GLY A 858 49.49 -46.70 -29.32
CA GLY A 858 48.97 -45.86 -30.40
C GLY A 858 47.46 -45.62 -30.35
N SER A 859 46.79 -45.96 -29.25
CA SER A 859 45.38 -45.60 -29.04
C SER A 859 45.27 -44.10 -28.71
N PRO A 860 44.34 -43.35 -29.35
CA PRO A 860 44.08 -41.96 -28.98
C PRO A 860 43.61 -41.82 -27.52
N PHE A 861 44.08 -40.78 -26.83
CA PHE A 861 43.68 -40.46 -25.46
C PHE A 861 43.56 -38.94 -25.28
N GLN A 862 42.82 -38.51 -24.26
CA GLN A 862 42.63 -37.09 -23.98
C GLN A 862 43.77 -36.52 -23.14
N ILE A 863 44.15 -35.28 -23.44
CA ILE A 863 45.01 -34.42 -22.65
C ILE A 863 44.29 -33.10 -22.37
N TYR A 864 44.72 -32.38 -21.34
CA TYR A 864 44.43 -30.95 -21.24
C TYR A 864 45.55 -30.18 -21.92
N ALA A 865 45.18 -29.31 -22.86
CA ALA A 865 46.11 -28.45 -23.57
C ALA A 865 45.88 -26.99 -23.19
N ASP A 866 46.97 -26.30 -22.87
CA ASP A 866 46.99 -24.84 -22.88
C ASP A 866 47.46 -24.37 -24.27
N MET A 867 46.56 -23.68 -24.95
CA MET A 867 46.72 -23.18 -26.30
C MET A 867 46.95 -21.65 -26.32
N THR A 868 47.00 -20.98 -25.18
CA THR A 868 47.02 -19.51 -25.12
C THR A 868 48.31 -18.96 -24.52
N THR A 869 48.83 -19.57 -23.46
CA THR A 869 50.02 -19.09 -22.73
C THR A 869 51.28 -19.23 -23.59
N ASP A 870 52.01 -18.13 -23.77
CA ASP A 870 53.29 -18.09 -24.51
C ASP A 870 53.21 -18.75 -25.91
N GLY A 871 52.12 -18.52 -26.65
CA GLY A 871 51.89 -19.11 -27.97
C GLY A 871 51.22 -20.50 -27.95
N GLY A 872 51.04 -21.11 -26.78
CA GLY A 872 50.26 -22.33 -26.61
C GLY A 872 50.95 -23.63 -27.03
N GLY A 873 50.16 -24.70 -27.13
CA GLY A 873 50.64 -26.03 -27.49
C GLY A 873 51.21 -26.82 -26.30
N TRP A 874 50.95 -26.38 -25.08
CA TRP A 874 51.39 -27.01 -23.85
C TRP A 874 50.51 -28.20 -23.51
N THR A 875 51.12 -29.35 -23.24
CA THR A 875 50.44 -30.52 -22.71
C THR A 875 50.60 -30.55 -21.19
N LEU A 876 49.49 -30.60 -20.45
CA LEU A 876 49.54 -30.83 -19.01
C LEU A 876 50.10 -32.22 -18.74
N ILE A 877 51.15 -32.31 -17.92
CA ILE A 877 51.75 -33.59 -17.50
C ILE A 877 51.65 -33.84 -16.00
N LEU A 878 51.41 -32.81 -15.20
CA LEU A 878 51.11 -32.94 -13.76
C LEU A 878 50.17 -31.81 -13.31
N SER A 879 49.17 -32.14 -12.50
CA SER A 879 48.47 -31.19 -11.64
C SER A 879 48.40 -31.76 -10.22
N ASN A 880 48.77 -30.94 -9.23
CA ASN A 880 48.79 -31.35 -7.83
C ASN A 880 48.21 -30.26 -6.93
N ASN A 881 47.04 -30.48 -6.36
CA ASN A 881 46.34 -29.54 -5.47
C ASN A 881 46.27 -29.99 -4.00
N ASN A 882 46.66 -31.23 -3.69
CA ASN A 882 46.76 -31.75 -2.33
C ASN A 882 47.60 -33.04 -2.30
N ASN A 883 47.96 -33.50 -1.11
CA ASN A 883 48.84 -34.66 -0.94
C ASN A 883 48.16 -36.03 -0.95
N SER A 884 46.84 -36.09 -1.15
CA SER A 884 46.08 -37.31 -0.95
C SER A 884 46.47 -38.42 -1.93
N GLY A 885 47.02 -39.51 -1.42
CA GLY A 885 47.26 -40.74 -2.19
C GLY A 885 48.42 -40.67 -3.18
N TRP A 886 49.30 -39.67 -3.11
CA TRP A 886 50.59 -39.69 -3.83
C TRP A 886 51.54 -40.71 -3.19
N ASN A 887 52.27 -41.44 -4.02
CA ASN A 887 53.40 -42.29 -3.63
C ASN A 887 54.48 -42.24 -4.72
N GLY A 888 55.65 -42.82 -4.46
CA GLY A 888 56.75 -42.80 -5.44
C GLY A 888 56.33 -43.33 -6.81
N THR A 889 55.60 -44.45 -6.87
CA THR A 889 55.19 -45.08 -8.13
C THR A 889 54.17 -44.27 -8.93
N ASN A 890 53.14 -43.72 -8.29
CA ASN A 890 52.07 -43.01 -8.99
C ASN A 890 52.36 -41.52 -9.23
N ALA A 891 53.48 -41.01 -8.72
CA ALA A 891 53.93 -39.65 -8.98
C ALA A 891 54.13 -39.39 -10.50
N ILE A 892 54.46 -40.44 -11.26
CA ILE A 892 54.67 -40.37 -12.72
C ILE A 892 53.45 -40.78 -13.56
N LEU A 893 52.48 -41.49 -12.98
CA LEU A 893 51.25 -41.96 -13.62
C LEU A 893 50.09 -42.00 -12.62
N ARG A 894 49.11 -41.12 -12.80
CA ARG A 894 47.90 -41.00 -11.96
C ARG A 894 46.77 -40.33 -12.72
N ASN A 895 45.57 -40.91 -12.68
CA ASN A 895 44.35 -40.36 -13.31
C ASN A 895 44.51 -40.08 -14.82
N GLU A 896 45.23 -40.95 -15.52
CA GLU A 896 45.66 -40.79 -16.91
C GLU A 896 44.52 -40.54 -17.90
N THR A 897 43.32 -41.05 -17.60
CA THR A 897 42.13 -40.91 -18.46
C THR A 897 41.27 -39.70 -18.12
N VAL A 898 41.61 -38.93 -17.08
CA VAL A 898 40.82 -37.79 -16.60
C VAL A 898 41.72 -36.56 -16.41
N PRO A 899 42.22 -35.94 -17.50
CA PRO A 899 43.02 -34.72 -17.42
C PRO A 899 42.24 -33.62 -16.70
N THR A 900 42.87 -33.02 -15.69
CA THR A 900 42.26 -31.95 -14.90
C THR A 900 43.29 -30.94 -14.47
N ILE A 901 42.94 -29.66 -14.57
CA ILE A 901 43.73 -28.54 -14.04
C ILE A 901 43.32 -28.16 -12.61
N ASN A 902 42.29 -28.77 -12.04
CA ASN A 902 41.75 -28.41 -10.72
C ASN A 902 41.89 -29.55 -9.69
N GLY A 903 42.70 -30.56 -9.98
CA GLY A 903 42.75 -31.82 -9.22
C GLY A 903 44.13 -32.45 -9.19
N GLN A 904 44.16 -33.76 -9.01
CA GLN A 904 45.38 -34.56 -9.10
C GLN A 904 45.43 -35.27 -10.46
N TYR A 905 46.53 -35.12 -11.17
CA TYR A 905 46.74 -35.72 -12.49
C TYR A 905 48.24 -35.88 -12.73
N SER A 906 48.68 -37.01 -13.27
CA SER A 906 50.07 -37.21 -13.69
C SER A 906 50.15 -38.13 -14.90
N ILE A 907 50.83 -37.67 -15.93
CA ILE A 907 51.28 -38.46 -17.08
C ILE A 907 52.76 -38.19 -17.37
N ILE A 908 53.56 -37.92 -16.34
CA ILE A 908 54.99 -37.61 -16.48
C ILE A 908 55.74 -38.72 -17.22
N SER A 909 55.37 -39.99 -17.05
CA SER A 909 55.99 -41.08 -17.82
C SER A 909 55.74 -41.00 -19.33
N TYR A 910 54.72 -40.25 -19.77
CA TYR A 910 54.44 -39.98 -21.18
C TYR A 910 55.19 -38.75 -21.70
N ALA A 911 55.65 -37.85 -20.82
CA ALA A 911 56.22 -36.57 -21.19
C ALA A 911 57.45 -36.68 -22.13
N ASP A 912 58.26 -37.73 -21.97
CA ASP A 912 59.41 -37.99 -22.86
C ASP A 912 59.02 -38.27 -24.32
N TYR A 913 57.84 -38.84 -24.53
CA TYR A 913 57.29 -39.05 -25.88
C TYR A 913 56.51 -37.84 -26.40
N LEU A 914 56.13 -36.91 -25.53
CA LEU A 914 55.31 -35.74 -25.84
C LEU A 914 56.12 -34.48 -26.14
N LYS A 915 57.35 -34.37 -25.60
CA LYS A 915 58.26 -33.24 -25.85
C LYS A 915 58.67 -33.15 -27.33
N LYS A 916 58.73 -31.94 -27.89
CA LYS A 916 59.11 -31.72 -29.31
C LYS A 916 60.54 -31.16 -29.44
N SER A 917 61.18 -31.56 -30.55
CA SER A 917 62.41 -31.03 -31.18
C SER A 917 63.73 -31.77 -30.91
N ALA A 918 64.59 -31.79 -31.95
CA ALA A 918 65.96 -32.30 -31.97
C ALA A 918 66.99 -31.33 -31.37
N SER A 919 66.56 -30.10 -31.05
CA SER A 919 67.41 -29.03 -30.51
C SER A 919 67.18 -28.75 -29.02
N GLY A 920 66.26 -29.48 -28.36
CA GLY A 920 65.78 -29.21 -27.01
C GLY A 920 64.26 -28.99 -26.94
N PHE A 921 63.66 -29.08 -25.76
CA PHE A 921 62.21 -28.93 -25.54
C PHE A 921 61.92 -27.86 -24.48
N GLN A 922 60.66 -27.44 -24.37
CA GLN A 922 60.25 -26.51 -23.33
C GLN A 922 59.36 -27.18 -22.29
N TYR A 923 59.52 -26.75 -21.04
CA TYR A 923 58.61 -27.11 -19.97
C TYR A 923 58.22 -25.86 -19.20
N MET A 924 57.02 -25.89 -18.63
CA MET A 924 56.48 -24.79 -17.85
C MET A 924 56.01 -25.32 -16.51
N ILE A 925 56.33 -24.59 -15.45
CA ILE A 925 55.86 -24.89 -14.10
C ILE A 925 55.19 -23.64 -13.55
N GLU A 926 54.02 -23.82 -12.95
CA GLU A 926 53.18 -22.73 -12.46
C GLU A 926 52.50 -23.17 -11.17
N ALA A 927 52.14 -22.22 -10.32
CA ALA A 927 51.51 -22.48 -9.04
C ALA A 927 50.53 -21.38 -8.64
N THR A 928 49.57 -21.70 -7.78
CA THR A 928 48.52 -20.78 -7.26
C THR A 928 47.48 -20.35 -8.28
N SER A 929 47.91 -19.72 -9.38
CA SER A 929 47.08 -19.43 -10.55
C SER A 929 47.95 -19.46 -11.82
N ARG A 930 47.35 -19.55 -13.00
CA ARG A 930 48.09 -19.62 -14.28
C ARG A 930 49.02 -18.41 -14.42
N GLY A 931 50.24 -18.63 -14.90
CA GLY A 931 51.28 -17.62 -15.07
C GLY A 931 51.93 -17.11 -13.79
N ARG A 932 51.82 -17.82 -12.65
CA ARG A 932 52.35 -17.40 -11.35
C ARG A 932 53.33 -18.43 -10.76
N TRP A 933 54.24 -17.94 -9.92
CA TRP A 933 55.14 -18.71 -9.05
C TRP A 933 55.85 -19.88 -9.75
N GLY A 934 56.64 -19.57 -10.77
CA GLY A 934 57.36 -20.56 -11.57
C GLY A 934 57.99 -19.94 -12.80
N GLY A 935 57.88 -20.60 -13.95
CA GLY A 935 58.46 -20.09 -15.19
C GLY A 935 58.33 -21.04 -16.38
N ILE A 936 58.96 -20.65 -17.47
CA ILE A 936 59.13 -21.43 -18.69
C ILE A 936 60.62 -21.64 -18.90
N TRP A 937 61.04 -22.89 -19.08
CA TRP A 937 62.42 -23.27 -19.32
C TRP A 937 62.59 -23.97 -20.66
N THR A 938 63.79 -23.86 -21.24
CA THR A 938 64.29 -24.73 -22.31
C THR A 938 65.26 -25.74 -21.70
N ALA A 939 65.11 -27.02 -22.05
CA ALA A 939 65.99 -28.12 -21.64
C ALA A 939 66.60 -28.85 -22.85
N ASN A 940 67.75 -29.49 -22.61
CA ASN A 940 68.42 -30.33 -23.59
C ASN A 940 67.54 -31.55 -23.96
N GLN A 941 67.50 -31.91 -25.25
CA GLN A 941 66.71 -33.04 -25.76
C GLN A 941 66.98 -34.36 -25.02
N ALA A 942 68.23 -34.61 -24.62
CA ALA A 942 68.64 -35.84 -23.94
C ALA A 942 68.05 -36.00 -22.54
N TYR A 943 67.52 -34.91 -21.94
CA TYR A 943 66.97 -34.94 -20.59
C TYR A 943 65.63 -35.66 -20.56
N SER A 944 65.41 -36.44 -19.50
CA SER A 944 64.22 -37.25 -19.28
C SER A 944 63.39 -36.71 -18.11
N PHE A 945 62.07 -36.75 -18.25
CA PHE A 945 61.13 -36.44 -17.17
C PHE A 945 61.06 -37.52 -16.08
N VAL A 946 61.62 -38.70 -16.34
CA VAL A 946 61.71 -39.82 -15.40
C VAL A 946 63.16 -40.17 -15.04
N ASN A 947 64.10 -39.25 -15.26
CA ASN A 947 65.48 -39.43 -14.83
C ASN A 947 65.56 -39.57 -13.31
N THR A 948 66.36 -40.51 -12.83
CA THR A 948 66.39 -40.94 -11.41
C THR A 948 67.50 -40.29 -10.59
N ASN A 949 68.15 -39.26 -11.14
CA ASN A 949 69.16 -38.46 -10.47
C ASN A 949 68.99 -36.97 -10.85
N ASN A 950 69.72 -36.10 -10.15
CA ASN A 950 69.61 -34.64 -10.26
C ASN A 950 70.60 -34.01 -11.26
N THR A 951 71.14 -34.78 -12.23
CA THR A 951 72.20 -34.28 -13.14
C THR A 951 71.70 -33.41 -14.30
N GLN A 952 70.40 -33.12 -14.37
CA GLN A 952 69.77 -32.38 -15.46
C GLN A 952 69.75 -30.86 -15.21
N THR A 953 70.93 -30.27 -15.13
CA THR A 953 71.13 -28.87 -14.68
C THR A 953 71.34 -27.86 -15.80
N ASP A 954 71.60 -28.30 -17.04
CA ASP A 954 71.75 -27.43 -18.21
C ASP A 954 70.38 -27.02 -18.74
N ILE A 955 69.76 -26.07 -18.04
CA ILE A 955 68.44 -25.50 -18.36
C ILE A 955 68.51 -23.97 -18.45
N THR A 956 67.77 -23.42 -19.40
CA THR A 956 67.65 -21.97 -19.62
C THR A 956 66.26 -21.51 -19.19
N LEU A 957 66.18 -20.59 -18.23
CA LEU A 957 64.93 -19.93 -17.86
C LEU A 957 64.58 -18.87 -18.92
N ASN A 958 63.55 -19.12 -19.72
CA ASN A 958 63.12 -18.23 -20.80
C ASN A 958 62.23 -17.11 -20.26
N THR A 959 61.27 -17.48 -19.42
CA THR A 959 60.26 -16.58 -18.86
C THR A 959 60.12 -16.89 -17.38
N LYS A 960 60.31 -15.88 -16.52
CA LYS A 960 60.12 -16.01 -15.08
C LYS A 960 58.71 -15.55 -14.70
N PHE A 961 58.00 -16.34 -13.91
CA PHE A 961 56.72 -15.97 -13.32
C PHE A 961 56.93 -15.55 -11.87
N ASP A 962 56.49 -14.33 -11.54
CA ASP A 962 56.77 -13.64 -10.26
C ASP A 962 58.27 -13.46 -9.95
N SER A 963 58.59 -13.04 -8.73
CA SER A 963 59.94 -12.71 -8.28
C SER A 963 60.50 -13.81 -7.38
N TRP A 964 61.44 -14.60 -7.90
CA TRP A 964 62.21 -15.61 -7.16
C TRP A 964 63.60 -15.80 -7.80
N ASN A 965 64.55 -16.37 -7.06
CA ASN A 965 65.88 -16.76 -7.53
C ASN A 965 66.12 -18.25 -7.24
N TYR A 966 67.02 -18.89 -7.98
CA TYR A 966 67.38 -20.27 -7.71
C TYR A 966 67.92 -20.40 -6.28
N ASN A 967 67.32 -21.31 -5.50
CA ASN A 967 67.59 -21.46 -4.08
C ASN A 967 67.15 -22.86 -3.61
N ASN A 968 67.83 -23.43 -2.62
CA ASN A 968 67.43 -24.68 -1.96
C ASN A 968 66.18 -24.55 -1.07
N ASP A 969 65.73 -23.31 -0.82
CA ASP A 969 64.45 -22.97 -0.19
C ASP A 969 63.36 -22.61 -1.23
N GLY A 970 63.56 -22.98 -2.50
CA GLY A 970 62.63 -22.73 -3.60
C GLY A 970 62.92 -23.63 -4.80
N ILE A 971 62.74 -23.10 -6.02
CA ILE A 971 63.13 -23.83 -7.24
C ILE A 971 64.66 -23.83 -7.35
N GLU A 972 65.26 -24.99 -7.57
CA GLU A 972 66.69 -25.13 -7.92
C GLU A 972 66.88 -25.18 -9.45
N GLN A 973 68.09 -24.92 -9.93
CA GLN A 973 68.40 -24.95 -11.38
C GLN A 973 68.58 -26.39 -11.88
N ILE A 974 67.54 -27.20 -11.70
CA ILE A 974 67.49 -28.61 -12.08
C ILE A 974 66.10 -28.85 -12.70
N MET A 975 66.08 -29.48 -13.87
CA MET A 975 64.80 -29.94 -14.42
C MET A 975 64.16 -30.94 -13.44
N PRO A 976 62.84 -30.84 -13.15
CA PRO A 976 62.17 -31.77 -12.26
C PRO A 976 62.53 -33.23 -12.59
N TRP A 977 63.04 -33.95 -11.59
CA TRP A 977 63.53 -35.32 -11.73
C TRP A 977 62.76 -36.27 -10.81
N TYR A 978 62.82 -37.56 -11.12
CA TYR A 978 62.01 -38.60 -10.47
C TYR A 978 62.80 -39.33 -9.37
N ALA A 979 62.59 -38.91 -8.13
CA ALA A 979 63.25 -39.48 -6.95
C ALA A 979 62.37 -40.56 -6.29
N ASN A 980 62.20 -41.70 -6.95
CA ASN A 980 61.36 -42.78 -6.43
C ASN A 980 61.82 -43.23 -5.02
N GLY A 981 60.89 -43.23 -4.06
CA GLY A 981 61.15 -43.59 -2.67
C GLY A 981 61.65 -42.44 -1.78
N SER A 982 61.82 -41.24 -2.32
CA SER A 982 62.13 -40.02 -1.53
C SER A 982 60.87 -39.25 -1.15
N GLN A 983 61.01 -38.32 -0.19
CA GLN A 983 59.92 -37.47 0.27
C GLN A 983 59.41 -36.52 -0.84
N GLY A 984 60.30 -35.90 -1.61
CA GLY A 984 59.96 -35.23 -2.87
C GLY A 984 60.05 -36.20 -4.04
N ALA A 985 58.94 -36.77 -4.50
CA ALA A 985 58.94 -37.77 -5.57
C ALA A 985 59.19 -37.17 -6.97
N ILE A 986 58.69 -35.96 -7.21
CA ILE A 986 59.00 -35.15 -8.40
C ILE A 986 59.47 -33.80 -7.89
N THR A 987 60.76 -33.50 -8.06
CA THR A 987 61.35 -32.32 -7.44
C THR A 987 62.41 -31.68 -8.32
N THR A 988 62.61 -30.37 -8.12
CA THR A 988 63.78 -29.66 -8.64
C THR A 988 64.95 -29.72 -7.65
N SER A 989 64.73 -30.13 -6.39
CA SER A 989 65.77 -30.12 -5.37
C SER A 989 66.89 -31.12 -5.63
N SER A 990 68.12 -30.72 -5.30
CA SER A 990 69.28 -31.61 -5.25
C SER A 990 69.25 -32.61 -4.08
N ASP A 991 68.46 -32.35 -3.03
CA ASP A 991 68.24 -33.21 -1.86
C ASP A 991 66.73 -33.43 -1.59
N PRO A 992 66.13 -34.50 -2.15
CA PRO A 992 64.68 -34.74 -2.10
C PRO A 992 64.16 -35.17 -0.71
N ASN A 993 65.03 -35.31 0.31
CA ASN A 993 64.66 -35.70 1.67
C ASN A 993 65.01 -34.64 2.73
N GLY A 994 65.82 -33.63 2.40
CA GLY A 994 66.24 -32.56 3.31
C GLY A 994 65.81 -31.17 2.84
N ALA A 995 66.36 -30.70 1.72
CA ALA A 995 66.12 -29.37 1.14
C ALA A 995 65.12 -29.37 -0.02
N TRP A 996 64.07 -30.17 0.12
CA TRP A 996 63.03 -30.48 -0.85
C TRP A 996 62.02 -29.35 -1.21
N TRP A 997 62.40 -28.07 -1.14
CA TRP A 997 61.59 -27.01 -1.75
C TRP A 997 61.65 -27.09 -3.28
N GLY A 998 60.74 -26.41 -3.98
CA GLY A 998 60.58 -26.54 -5.42
C GLY A 998 60.14 -27.95 -5.83
N THR A 999 59.43 -28.65 -4.94
CA THR A 999 58.89 -29.99 -5.15
C THR A 999 57.49 -29.91 -5.75
N LEU A 1000 57.25 -30.69 -6.79
CA LEU A 1000 55.96 -30.73 -7.48
C LEU A 1000 55.04 -31.83 -6.93
N VAL A 1001 55.62 -32.94 -6.47
CA VAL A 1001 54.89 -34.04 -5.80
C VAL A 1001 55.62 -34.44 -4.53
N SER A 1002 54.94 -34.28 -3.39
CA SER A 1002 55.41 -34.74 -2.09
C SER A 1002 54.70 -36.04 -1.68
N THR A 1003 55.45 -36.97 -1.10
CA THR A 1003 54.94 -38.21 -0.50
C THR A 1003 54.87 -38.15 1.03
N ASN A 1004 55.26 -37.02 1.64
CA ASN A 1004 55.27 -36.85 3.10
C ASN A 1004 54.91 -35.41 3.52
N GLY A 1005 53.99 -35.25 4.49
CA GLY A 1005 53.85 -34.04 5.31
C GLY A 1005 53.18 -32.77 4.73
N PHE A 1006 53.40 -32.40 3.48
CA PHE A 1006 52.87 -31.15 2.88
C PHE A 1006 51.61 -31.40 2.06
N SER A 1007 50.74 -30.41 1.86
CA SER A 1007 49.56 -30.48 0.97
C SER A 1007 49.32 -29.13 0.26
N PRO A 1008 49.59 -28.98 -1.06
CA PRO A 1008 50.11 -29.97 -2.01
C PRO A 1008 51.58 -30.35 -1.75
N ALA A 1009 52.56 -29.76 -2.43
CA ALA A 1009 53.98 -30.02 -2.20
C ALA A 1009 54.69 -28.73 -1.77
N PRO A 1010 55.78 -28.81 -0.99
CA PRO A 1010 56.51 -27.62 -0.57
C PRO A 1010 57.12 -26.92 -1.79
N TRP A 1011 56.79 -25.64 -1.96
CA TRP A 1011 57.07 -24.92 -3.21
C TRP A 1011 58.17 -23.86 -3.08
N MET A 1012 57.89 -22.66 -2.55
CA MET A 1012 58.90 -21.58 -2.43
C MET A 1012 58.88 -20.89 -1.06
N GLY A 1013 59.53 -21.51 -0.08
CA GLY A 1013 59.74 -20.96 1.26
C GLY A 1013 60.52 -19.65 1.25
N CYS A 1014 61.54 -19.55 0.38
CA CYS A 1014 62.45 -18.40 0.25
C CYS A 1014 61.76 -17.06 0.03
N CYS A 1015 60.56 -17.14 -0.53
CA CYS A 1015 59.95 -16.07 -1.28
C CYS A 1015 58.46 -15.91 -0.92
N GLY A 1016 57.98 -16.63 0.10
CA GLY A 1016 56.66 -16.47 0.71
C GLY A 1016 55.51 -17.22 0.04
N ASN A 1017 55.78 -18.22 -0.80
CA ASN A 1017 54.75 -19.11 -1.37
C ASN A 1017 55.06 -20.58 -1.03
N ASP A 1018 55.03 -20.88 0.26
CA ASP A 1018 55.27 -22.21 0.81
C ASP A 1018 54.09 -23.17 0.56
N ASN A 1019 52.86 -22.65 0.55
CA ASN A 1019 51.63 -23.36 0.19
C ASN A 1019 51.00 -22.79 -1.09
N PRO A 1020 51.34 -23.34 -2.27
CA PRO A 1020 50.86 -22.80 -3.54
C PRO A 1020 49.37 -23.06 -3.79
N GLY A 1021 48.70 -23.89 -3.00
CA GLY A 1021 47.33 -24.37 -3.25
C GLY A 1021 47.23 -25.38 -4.40
N ILE A 1022 47.86 -25.11 -5.54
CA ILE A 1022 47.94 -26.02 -6.68
C ILE A 1022 49.22 -25.78 -7.48
N ILE A 1023 49.79 -26.83 -8.06
CA ILE A 1023 50.98 -26.81 -8.91
C ILE A 1023 50.64 -27.48 -10.25
N TRP A 1024 51.10 -26.91 -11.36
CA TRP A 1024 50.99 -27.48 -12.69
C TRP A 1024 52.35 -27.65 -13.35
N TYR A 1025 52.52 -28.77 -14.04
CA TYR A 1025 53.70 -29.04 -14.86
C TYR A 1025 53.26 -29.33 -16.29
N TRP A 1026 53.90 -28.66 -17.24
CA TRP A 1026 53.58 -28.73 -18.65
C TRP A 1026 54.81 -29.03 -19.50
N VAL A 1027 54.60 -29.62 -20.67
CA VAL A 1027 55.64 -29.84 -21.68
C VAL A 1027 55.13 -29.47 -23.07
N ARG A 1028 56.02 -28.98 -23.94
CA ARG A 1028 55.77 -28.89 -25.39
C ARG A 1028 57.02 -29.15 -26.21
#